data_AF-W3X927-F1
#
_entry.id   AF-W3X927-F1
#
_cell.length_a   1.000
_cell.length_b   1.000
_cell.length_c   1.000
_cell.angle_alpha   90.00
_cell.angle_beta   90.00
_cell.angle_gamma   90.00
#
_symmetry.space_group_name_H-M   'P 1'
#
loop_
_entity.id
_entity.type
_entity.pdbx_description
1 polymer ?
#
loop_
_entity_poly.entity_id
_entity_poly.type
_entity_poly.pdbx_seq_one_letter_code
_entity_poly.pdbx_strand_id
1 'polypeptide(L)'
;MASHEPTDHSNGTIFGPYVHVFDDTMPAEAIQAKANSIFKQMEANEFCAEGYALLFKPGTYRVLFDVGFYTHVAGLGQNPDDVLIEGGANVPAYWMPNRNATCNFWRSFENLAINASEATNCTTTIAVSQAAPLRRLHIKSRNGLWLFQVDPATGAGGWASGGYMADSVIDGQVLPGSQQQWFSRNSRWGSWANGVWNMVFVGNHNAPSEANYPKEPYTTIDRTPVVREKPYLYIMPDGQYAVFVPALQMDTQGPSWERGATPGQSIPISNFYIAQPPTANASSVNSALQSGKHVIFTPGVYHLDRAIEVTRPDTIILGLGLPSLIPTHGNAAIRVADVDGVTIAGLIIDAGTVNSPALLEIGHPGSSTRHASNPTFLHDLTVRTAGRQAGRNDVGIMIHSHDTVCDQLWLWRADHGPGAGWDSNPSKNGIVVNGDDVTIYGLFNEHHKEYQTLWNGNGGRVYFYQSEIPYDPPNQECWKSNGGQRNGYASYKVADHVTTHEAWGLGVYSYFRDAPVKVENAIETPKTDGVKLHHLTTVWLNGTPGSEITHVVNGTGGCVSTNNPPEAMRQVVNEFPSRAPVAPRPRPPPPPAPGMSKRGLCWPIDNKDPVFPFTKPGSKITWLYNWSPNPQPNTTSGMLEFVPMQWNHVYIDQLADKIAQAGAHTVLGFNEPELPDQSNMPVELAASVWVQYIEPLRQAGIRAGSPAISSAPQGVVWLQQFIANIQAQGSDVDFYCLHWYGETLGQFYDYIWSTYHQLGPTKPVWITEFACTNWNVDNPLPEDYVEGFARDSVAYLDTLDWVERYAWFAPTPDTGTVGKWAAMLDSDGNLTPLGISYRDV
;
A
#
# COMPACT_ATOMS: atom_id res chain seq x y z
N MET A 1 31.64 -56.67 -11.06
CA MET A 1 30.27 -56.14 -11.24
C MET A 1 30.35 -54.66 -10.99
N ALA A 2 30.39 -53.87 -12.07
CA ALA A 2 30.43 -52.41 -11.99
C ALA A 2 29.01 -51.91 -11.72
N SER A 3 28.83 -51.19 -10.62
CA SER A 3 27.59 -50.47 -10.31
C SER A 3 27.43 -49.32 -11.31
N HIS A 4 26.40 -49.39 -12.14
CA HIS A 4 25.94 -48.25 -12.92
C HIS A 4 25.46 -47.15 -11.95
N GLU A 5 26.17 -46.02 -11.92
CA GLU A 5 25.58 -44.77 -11.48
C GLU A 5 24.46 -44.39 -12.47
N PRO A 6 23.28 -43.97 -11.97
CA PRO A 6 22.22 -43.47 -12.86
C PRO A 6 22.71 -42.21 -13.55
N THR A 7 22.61 -42.21 -14.88
CA THR A 7 22.96 -41.08 -15.73
C THR A 7 22.02 -39.91 -15.42
N ASP A 8 22.59 -38.82 -14.91
CA ASP A 8 21.87 -37.59 -14.55
C ASP A 8 21.33 -36.90 -15.82
N HIS A 9 20.11 -37.26 -16.23
CA HIS A 9 19.41 -36.65 -17.37
C HIS A 9 19.06 -35.16 -17.15
N SER A 10 19.32 -34.58 -15.97
CA SER A 10 19.00 -33.18 -15.65
C SER A 10 20.10 -32.16 -16.03
N ASN A 11 21.34 -32.59 -16.30
CA ASN A 11 22.48 -31.68 -16.54
C ASN A 11 22.67 -31.29 -18.02
N GLY A 12 21.87 -31.83 -18.95
CA GLY A 12 21.97 -31.56 -20.39
C GLY A 12 20.91 -30.59 -20.90
N THR A 13 20.88 -29.35 -20.40
CA THR A 13 19.93 -28.34 -20.87
C THR A 13 20.60 -27.33 -21.81
N ILE A 14 19.81 -26.68 -22.67
CA ILE A 14 20.28 -25.57 -23.51
C ILE A 14 20.74 -24.34 -22.67
N PHE A 15 20.41 -24.32 -21.38
CA PHE A 15 20.72 -23.25 -20.43
C PHE A 15 22.00 -23.50 -19.62
N GLY A 16 22.74 -24.56 -19.95
CA GLY A 16 24.02 -24.86 -19.31
C GLY A 16 23.87 -25.66 -18.00
N PRO A 17 25.01 -25.95 -17.34
CA PRO A 17 25.09 -26.97 -16.30
C PRO A 17 24.51 -26.56 -14.93
N TYR A 18 24.29 -25.26 -14.72
CA TYR A 18 23.75 -24.71 -13.47
C TYR A 18 22.24 -24.49 -13.50
N VAL A 19 21.58 -24.93 -14.57
CA VAL A 19 20.13 -24.92 -14.72
C VAL A 19 19.64 -26.34 -14.70
N HIS A 20 18.95 -26.71 -13.63
CA HIS A 20 18.35 -28.03 -13.44
C HIS A 20 16.88 -27.97 -13.83
N VAL A 21 16.52 -28.67 -14.90
CA VAL A 21 15.13 -28.80 -15.35
C VAL A 21 14.59 -30.15 -14.90
N PHE A 22 13.62 -30.13 -14.00
CA PHE A 22 12.92 -31.31 -13.50
C PHE A 22 11.63 -31.52 -14.26
N ASP A 23 11.29 -32.77 -14.55
CA ASP A 23 9.97 -33.19 -15.00
C ASP A 23 9.33 -34.14 -13.99
N ASP A 24 8.01 -34.27 -14.06
CA ASP A 24 7.21 -35.00 -13.07
C ASP A 24 7.38 -36.53 -13.15
N THR A 25 8.12 -37.04 -14.15
CA THR A 25 8.50 -38.45 -14.25
C THR A 25 9.79 -38.76 -13.50
N MET A 26 10.58 -37.74 -13.13
CA MET A 26 11.78 -37.92 -12.34
C MET A 26 11.45 -38.40 -10.92
N PRO A 27 12.24 -39.34 -10.34
CA PRO A 27 12.03 -39.77 -8.96
C PRO A 27 12.13 -38.59 -7.99
N ALA A 28 11.13 -38.41 -7.11
CA ALA A 28 11.11 -37.34 -6.12
C ALA A 28 12.38 -37.32 -5.25
N GLU A 29 12.92 -38.49 -4.89
CA GLU A 29 14.17 -38.63 -4.14
C GLU A 29 15.38 -38.00 -4.86
N ALA A 30 15.44 -38.10 -6.19
CA ALA A 30 16.53 -37.52 -6.98
C ALA A 30 16.42 -35.99 -7.05
N ILE A 31 15.20 -35.47 -7.24
CA ILE A 31 14.91 -34.02 -7.22
C ILE A 31 15.25 -33.46 -5.83
N GLN A 32 14.77 -34.11 -4.78
CA GLN A 32 15.03 -33.79 -3.38
C GLN A 32 16.52 -33.77 -3.07
N ALA A 33 17.27 -34.80 -3.49
CA ALA A 33 18.71 -34.90 -3.26
C ALA A 33 19.47 -33.77 -3.96
N LYS A 34 19.10 -33.42 -5.20
CA LYS A 34 19.71 -32.30 -5.92
C LYS A 34 19.42 -30.96 -5.24
N ALA A 35 18.16 -30.69 -4.92
CA ALA A 35 17.75 -29.45 -4.25
C ALA A 35 18.45 -29.28 -2.89
N ASN A 36 18.51 -30.36 -2.08
CA ASN A 36 19.20 -30.34 -0.79
C ASN A 36 20.72 -30.14 -0.93
N SER A 37 21.34 -30.73 -1.96
CA SER A 37 22.77 -30.53 -2.23
C SER A 37 23.07 -29.07 -2.57
N ILE A 38 22.22 -28.43 -3.38
CA ILE A 38 22.35 -27.02 -3.73
C ILE A 38 22.11 -26.15 -2.51
N PHE A 39 21.05 -26.38 -1.74
CA PHE A 39 20.81 -25.66 -0.50
C PHE A 39 21.99 -25.73 0.45
N LYS A 40 22.54 -26.92 0.70
CA LYS A 40 23.69 -27.11 1.59
C LYS A 40 24.92 -26.31 1.13
N GLN A 41 25.12 -26.17 -0.18
CA GLN A 41 26.19 -25.33 -0.73
C GLN A 41 25.88 -23.84 -0.56
N MET A 42 24.62 -23.45 -0.75
CA MET A 42 24.22 -22.05 -0.92
C MET A 42 23.63 -21.41 0.34
N GLU A 43 23.38 -22.15 1.41
CA GLU A 43 22.69 -21.67 2.62
C GLU A 43 23.40 -20.45 3.24
N ALA A 44 24.72 -20.55 3.43
CA ALA A 44 25.55 -19.52 4.06
C ALA A 44 26.58 -18.90 3.09
N ASN A 45 26.34 -19.01 1.77
CA ASN A 45 27.32 -18.64 0.74
C ASN A 45 27.02 -17.28 0.11
N GLU A 46 26.99 -16.25 0.95
CA GLU A 46 26.51 -14.91 0.61
C GLU A 46 27.27 -14.24 -0.55
N PHE A 47 28.58 -14.40 -0.66
CA PHE A 47 29.41 -13.69 -1.66
C PHE A 47 30.02 -14.60 -2.73
N CYS A 48 29.32 -15.67 -3.10
CA CYS A 48 29.83 -16.65 -4.05
C CYS A 48 29.78 -16.20 -5.51
N ALA A 49 30.40 -17.01 -6.37
CA ALA A 49 30.38 -16.83 -7.82
C ALA A 49 29.29 -17.65 -8.50
N GLU A 50 28.89 -18.73 -7.84
CA GLU A 50 27.94 -19.72 -8.30
C GLU A 50 26.50 -19.19 -8.16
N GLY A 51 25.64 -19.63 -9.07
CA GLY A 51 24.20 -19.44 -8.99
C GLY A 51 23.52 -20.64 -9.63
N TYR A 52 22.27 -20.90 -9.23
CA TYR A 52 21.51 -22.06 -9.69
C TYR A 52 20.09 -21.65 -10.09
N ALA A 53 19.54 -22.36 -11.08
CA ALA A 53 18.12 -22.32 -11.38
C ALA A 53 17.53 -23.73 -11.24
N LEU A 54 16.47 -23.84 -10.43
CA LEU A 54 15.66 -25.04 -10.25
C LEU A 54 14.35 -24.81 -11.00
N LEU A 55 14.22 -25.41 -12.19
CA LEU A 55 13.10 -25.21 -13.09
C LEU A 55 12.23 -26.47 -13.11
N PHE A 56 10.93 -26.32 -12.93
CA PHE A 56 9.99 -27.43 -12.85
C PHE A 56 9.04 -27.37 -14.04
N LYS A 57 9.01 -28.42 -14.87
CA LYS A 57 8.00 -28.54 -15.94
C LYS A 57 6.58 -28.64 -15.34
N PRO A 58 5.51 -28.35 -16.11
CA PRO A 58 4.15 -28.62 -15.66
C PRO A 58 3.99 -30.02 -15.06
N GLY A 59 3.37 -30.11 -13.88
CA GLY A 59 3.27 -31.36 -13.12
C GLY A 59 3.23 -31.15 -11.60
N THR A 60 3.20 -32.26 -10.85
CA THR A 60 3.19 -32.25 -9.38
C THR A 60 4.42 -32.95 -8.83
N TYR A 61 5.14 -32.27 -7.94
CA TYR A 61 6.41 -32.70 -7.39
C TYR A 61 6.30 -32.91 -5.89
N ARG A 62 6.43 -34.16 -5.44
CA ARG A 62 6.34 -34.53 -4.02
C ARG A 62 7.67 -34.35 -3.30
N VAL A 63 8.06 -33.10 -3.07
CA VAL A 63 9.36 -32.73 -2.48
C VAL A 63 9.20 -31.64 -1.43
N LEU A 64 10.11 -31.62 -0.45
CA LEU A 64 10.22 -30.60 0.59
C LEU A 64 11.67 -30.11 0.67
N PHE A 65 11.96 -28.90 0.20
CA PHE A 65 13.34 -28.39 0.16
C PHE A 65 13.45 -26.93 0.60
N ASP A 66 14.66 -26.53 0.98
CA ASP A 66 15.00 -25.16 1.36
C ASP A 66 15.80 -24.48 0.24
N VAL A 67 15.78 -23.14 0.21
CA VAL A 67 16.39 -22.32 -0.84
C VAL A 67 17.42 -21.34 -0.26
N GLY A 68 18.67 -21.48 -0.72
CA GLY A 68 19.82 -20.68 -0.29
C GLY A 68 20.05 -19.45 -1.17
N PHE A 69 21.22 -18.83 -1.02
CA PHE A 69 21.65 -17.71 -1.87
C PHE A 69 21.75 -18.11 -3.36
N TYR A 70 21.66 -17.11 -4.24
CA TYR A 70 21.75 -17.20 -5.70
C TYR A 70 20.97 -18.35 -6.33
N THR A 71 19.80 -18.65 -5.78
CA THR A 71 18.95 -19.76 -6.25
C THR A 71 17.62 -19.20 -6.74
N HIS A 72 17.34 -19.44 -8.03
CA HIS A 72 16.06 -19.13 -8.67
C HIS A 72 15.23 -20.41 -8.76
N VAL A 73 14.06 -20.44 -8.13
CA VAL A 73 13.09 -21.54 -8.22
C VAL A 73 11.91 -21.10 -9.07
N ALA A 74 11.64 -21.81 -10.18
CA ALA A 74 10.56 -21.42 -11.08
C ALA A 74 9.80 -22.59 -11.69
N GLY A 75 8.49 -22.40 -11.88
CA GLY A 75 7.67 -23.28 -12.71
C GLY A 75 7.67 -22.85 -14.17
N LEU A 76 7.69 -23.84 -15.06
CA LEU A 76 7.70 -23.67 -16.52
C LEU A 76 6.31 -23.83 -17.15
N GLY A 77 5.25 -23.71 -16.36
CA GLY A 77 3.87 -23.64 -16.84
C GLY A 77 3.51 -22.27 -17.38
N GLN A 78 2.35 -22.18 -18.03
CA GLN A 78 1.82 -20.88 -18.42
C GLN A 78 1.28 -20.13 -17.20
N ASN A 79 0.69 -20.85 -16.24
CA ASN A 79 0.16 -20.32 -15.00
C ASN A 79 0.78 -21.01 -13.78
N PRO A 80 0.73 -20.39 -12.59
CA PRO A 80 1.33 -20.97 -11.39
C PRO A 80 0.80 -22.35 -11.02
N ASP A 81 -0.50 -22.59 -11.23
CA ASP A 81 -1.16 -23.87 -10.91
C ASP A 81 -0.77 -25.03 -11.84
N ASP A 82 -0.08 -24.78 -12.94
CA ASP A 82 0.44 -25.83 -13.82
C ASP A 82 1.60 -26.59 -13.15
N VAL A 83 2.24 -26.02 -12.14
CA VAL A 83 3.38 -26.60 -11.41
C VAL A 83 3.08 -26.58 -9.92
N LEU A 84 2.92 -27.76 -9.31
CA LEU A 84 2.67 -27.89 -7.87
C LEU A 84 3.87 -28.53 -7.16
N ILE A 85 4.44 -27.80 -6.20
CA ILE A 85 5.34 -28.37 -5.20
C ILE A 85 4.50 -28.85 -4.01
N GLU A 86 4.30 -30.17 -3.94
CA GLU A 86 3.50 -30.86 -2.93
C GLU A 86 4.43 -31.39 -1.83
N GLY A 87 4.66 -30.59 -0.79
CA GLY A 87 5.57 -30.92 0.31
C GLY A 87 6.12 -29.67 0.98
N GLY A 88 6.64 -28.74 0.17
CA GLY A 88 7.01 -27.37 0.58
C GLY A 88 8.30 -26.88 -0.09
N ALA A 89 8.41 -25.57 -0.26
CA ALA A 89 9.66 -24.92 -0.63
C ALA A 89 9.83 -23.67 0.24
N ASN A 90 10.91 -23.59 1.01
CA ASN A 90 11.07 -22.59 2.07
C ASN A 90 12.38 -21.82 1.95
N VAL A 91 12.44 -20.67 2.62
CA VAL A 91 13.68 -19.94 2.90
C VAL A 91 13.83 -19.84 4.41
N PRO A 92 14.67 -20.70 5.02
CA PRO A 92 14.95 -20.60 6.44
C PRO A 92 16.04 -19.56 6.73
N ALA A 93 16.15 -19.17 7.99
CA ALA A 93 17.23 -18.35 8.52
C ALA A 93 18.13 -19.17 9.47
N TYR A 94 18.43 -20.43 9.13
CA TYR A 94 19.14 -21.31 10.06
C TYR A 94 20.62 -20.93 10.27
N TRP A 95 21.24 -20.37 9.24
CA TRP A 95 22.68 -20.11 9.19
C TRP A 95 23.14 -18.95 10.08
N MET A 96 22.25 -18.02 10.42
CA MET A 96 22.54 -16.91 11.34
C MET A 96 21.99 -17.18 12.74
N PRO A 97 22.66 -16.68 13.80
CA PRO A 97 22.16 -16.73 15.17
C PRO A 97 20.75 -16.12 15.31
N ASN A 98 19.98 -16.63 16.28
CA ASN A 98 18.64 -16.15 16.62
C ASN A 98 17.65 -16.13 15.44
N ARG A 99 17.92 -16.94 14.41
CA ARG A 99 17.15 -16.97 13.16
C ARG A 99 17.08 -15.61 12.45
N ASN A 100 18.15 -14.85 12.54
CA ASN A 100 18.24 -13.56 11.87
C ASN A 100 18.20 -13.75 10.33
N ALA A 101 17.20 -13.17 9.68
CA ALA A 101 17.02 -13.19 8.23
C ALA A 101 17.48 -11.90 7.55
N THR A 102 18.09 -10.94 8.25
CA THR A 102 18.54 -9.64 7.68
C THR A 102 19.52 -9.78 6.54
N CYS A 103 20.16 -10.95 6.37
CA CYS A 103 21.06 -11.25 5.25
C CYS A 103 20.52 -12.30 4.27
N ASN A 104 19.24 -12.69 4.34
CA ASN A 104 18.65 -13.66 3.41
C ASN A 104 18.30 -13.00 2.06
N PHE A 105 19.35 -12.68 1.28
CA PHE A 105 19.29 -11.98 0.01
C PHE A 105 19.30 -12.91 -1.22
N TRP A 106 19.18 -12.32 -2.41
CA TRP A 106 19.51 -12.87 -3.73
C TRP A 106 18.98 -14.28 -3.96
N ARG A 107 17.66 -14.42 -4.02
CA ARG A 107 16.97 -15.66 -4.42
C ARG A 107 15.62 -15.30 -5.03
N SER A 108 14.95 -16.21 -5.71
CA SER A 108 13.63 -15.88 -6.27
C SER A 108 12.73 -17.09 -6.38
N PHE A 109 11.43 -16.83 -6.27
CA PHE A 109 10.37 -17.79 -6.54
C PHE A 109 9.46 -17.22 -7.62
N GLU A 110 9.21 -18.01 -8.67
CA GLU A 110 8.43 -17.55 -9.82
C GLU A 110 7.49 -18.64 -10.38
N ASN A 111 6.23 -18.28 -10.63
CA ASN A 111 5.31 -19.04 -11.51
C ASN A 111 5.07 -20.50 -11.09
N LEU A 112 4.77 -20.74 -9.81
CA LEU A 112 4.49 -22.08 -9.28
C LEU A 112 3.52 -22.04 -8.09
N ALA A 113 2.89 -23.17 -7.82
CA ALA A 113 2.09 -23.40 -6.62
C ALA A 113 2.90 -24.15 -5.56
N ILE A 114 2.70 -23.81 -4.28
CA ILE A 114 3.30 -24.49 -3.12
C ILE A 114 2.19 -24.93 -2.19
N ASN A 115 2.19 -26.22 -1.86
CA ASN A 115 1.37 -26.79 -0.80
C ASN A 115 2.27 -27.43 0.26
N ALA A 116 2.42 -26.76 1.40
CA ALA A 116 3.25 -27.22 2.50
C ALA A 116 2.64 -28.43 3.23
N SER A 117 3.47 -29.42 3.50
CA SER A 117 3.08 -30.64 4.21
C SER A 117 3.07 -30.46 5.73
N GLU A 118 2.57 -31.47 6.45
CA GLU A 118 2.58 -31.52 7.92
C GLU A 118 4.01 -31.41 8.51
N ALA A 119 5.05 -31.73 7.74
CA ALA A 119 6.45 -31.60 8.18
C ALA A 119 6.86 -30.15 8.47
N THR A 120 6.21 -29.17 7.85
CA THR A 120 6.39 -27.73 8.13
C THR A 120 5.16 -27.13 8.77
N ASN A 121 4.37 -27.95 9.48
CA ASN A 121 3.10 -27.56 10.08
C ASN A 121 2.14 -26.94 9.04
N CYS A 122 2.16 -27.43 7.79
CA CYS A 122 1.39 -26.89 6.67
C CYS A 122 1.55 -25.38 6.45
N THR A 123 2.72 -24.83 6.81
CA THR A 123 3.10 -23.43 6.60
C THR A 123 4.20 -23.38 5.55
N THR A 124 4.08 -22.44 4.60
CA THR A 124 5.20 -22.04 3.76
C THR A 124 5.94 -20.91 4.47
N THR A 125 7.24 -21.09 4.72
CA THR A 125 8.08 -20.06 5.38
C THR A 125 9.10 -19.53 4.39
N ILE A 126 9.00 -18.24 4.06
CA ILE A 126 9.94 -17.54 3.19
C ILE A 126 10.49 -16.34 3.98
N ALA A 127 11.43 -16.62 4.90
CA ALA A 127 12.07 -15.62 5.74
C ALA A 127 13.20 -14.93 4.95
N VAL A 128 12.89 -13.82 4.30
CA VAL A 128 13.81 -13.12 3.38
C VAL A 128 14.03 -11.66 3.76
N SER A 129 15.09 -11.07 3.21
CA SER A 129 15.29 -9.62 3.20
C SER A 129 15.24 -9.07 1.75
N GLN A 130 16.07 -8.10 1.38
CA GLN A 130 16.05 -7.47 0.05
C GLN A 130 16.46 -8.44 -1.09
N ALA A 131 16.08 -8.09 -2.33
CA ALA A 131 16.33 -8.86 -3.56
C ALA A 131 15.94 -10.35 -3.48
N ALA A 132 14.76 -10.60 -2.92
CA ALA A 132 14.15 -11.91 -2.83
C ALA A 132 12.71 -11.91 -3.39
N PRO A 133 12.48 -11.58 -4.67
CA PRO A 133 11.14 -11.39 -5.22
C PRO A 133 10.32 -12.69 -5.20
N LEU A 134 9.05 -12.54 -4.80
CA LEU A 134 8.02 -13.56 -4.89
C LEU A 134 7.02 -13.16 -5.98
N ARG A 135 7.03 -13.86 -7.12
CA ARG A 135 6.19 -13.52 -8.27
C ARG A 135 5.36 -14.69 -8.72
N ARG A 136 4.11 -14.45 -9.10
CA ARG A 136 3.27 -15.49 -9.74
C ARG A 136 3.21 -16.76 -8.89
N LEU A 137 3.02 -16.62 -7.57
CA LEU A 137 2.93 -17.77 -6.69
C LEU A 137 1.49 -18.09 -6.34
N HIS A 138 1.19 -19.38 -6.15
CA HIS A 138 -0.02 -19.83 -5.50
C HIS A 138 0.33 -20.59 -4.21
N ILE A 139 0.23 -19.94 -3.06
CA ILE A 139 0.44 -20.58 -1.76
C ILE A 139 -0.88 -21.20 -1.29
N LYS A 140 -0.97 -22.52 -1.43
CA LYS A 140 -2.11 -23.36 -1.04
C LYS A 140 -2.00 -23.90 0.39
N SER A 141 -0.87 -23.64 1.03
CA SER A 141 -0.54 -24.09 2.38
C SER A 141 -1.64 -23.71 3.38
N ARG A 142 -2.16 -24.71 4.11
CA ARG A 142 -3.29 -24.56 5.04
C ARG A 142 -3.08 -23.45 6.08
N ASN A 143 -1.85 -23.28 6.57
CA ASN A 143 -1.49 -22.26 7.57
C ASN A 143 -0.87 -21.00 6.96
N GLY A 144 -0.96 -20.84 5.63
CA GLY A 144 -0.57 -19.63 4.91
C GLY A 144 0.93 -19.47 4.70
N LEU A 145 1.35 -18.20 4.60
CA LEU A 145 2.71 -17.77 4.28
C LEU A 145 3.32 -16.99 5.44
N TRP A 146 4.45 -17.45 5.97
CA TRP A 146 5.23 -16.73 6.96
C TRP A 146 6.44 -16.07 6.30
N LEU A 147 6.66 -14.79 6.59
CA LEU A 147 7.75 -14.01 6.00
C LEU A 147 8.93 -13.83 6.97
N PHE A 148 8.91 -14.54 8.09
CA PHE A 148 9.94 -14.50 9.13
C PHE A 148 10.17 -15.91 9.67
N GLN A 149 11.26 -16.09 10.41
CA GLN A 149 11.58 -17.35 11.05
C GLN A 149 11.49 -17.21 12.56
N VAL A 150 10.75 -18.12 13.21
CA VAL A 150 10.75 -18.24 14.67
C VAL A 150 12.00 -18.99 15.11
N ASP A 151 12.66 -18.47 16.14
CA ASP A 151 13.72 -19.16 16.86
C ASP A 151 13.11 -20.21 17.80
N PRO A 152 13.33 -21.52 17.56
CA PRO A 152 12.77 -22.56 18.40
C PRO A 152 13.36 -22.57 19.83
N ALA A 153 14.53 -21.96 20.05
CA ALA A 153 15.15 -21.93 21.38
C ALA A 153 14.48 -20.91 22.31
N THR A 154 13.98 -19.80 21.75
CA THR A 154 13.45 -18.66 22.52
C THR A 154 11.95 -18.42 22.29
N GLY A 155 11.39 -18.94 21.19
CA GLY A 155 10.04 -18.63 20.71
C GLY A 155 9.93 -17.25 20.06
N ALA A 156 11.01 -16.46 19.98
CA ALA A 156 11.00 -15.13 19.39
C ALA A 156 11.10 -15.19 17.85
N GLY A 157 10.52 -14.21 17.16
CA GLY A 157 10.78 -14.01 15.74
C GLY A 157 12.16 -13.42 15.51
N GLY A 158 12.97 -14.04 14.65
CA GLY A 158 14.25 -13.48 14.21
C GLY A 158 14.06 -12.23 13.36
N TRP A 159 15.03 -11.32 13.33
CA TRP A 159 14.91 -10.08 12.55
C TRP A 159 14.79 -10.36 11.05
N ALA A 160 14.01 -9.56 10.33
CA ALA A 160 13.85 -9.68 8.88
C ALA A 160 13.59 -8.30 8.25
N SER A 161 14.15 -8.05 7.06
CA SER A 161 14.11 -6.75 6.38
C SER A 161 13.74 -6.89 4.89
N GLY A 162 12.70 -7.67 4.64
CA GLY A 162 12.10 -7.83 3.31
C GLY A 162 11.29 -6.60 2.93
N GLY A 163 10.51 -6.65 1.86
CA GLY A 163 10.47 -7.71 0.87
C GLY A 163 9.45 -7.36 -0.21
N TYR A 164 9.36 -8.20 -1.23
CA TYR A 164 8.60 -7.91 -2.43
C TYR A 164 7.74 -9.11 -2.83
N MET A 165 6.45 -8.88 -3.05
CA MET A 165 5.52 -9.89 -3.56
C MET A 165 4.55 -9.32 -4.59
N ALA A 166 4.52 -9.91 -5.79
CA ALA A 166 3.64 -9.46 -6.86
C ALA A 166 2.92 -10.60 -7.59
N ASP A 167 1.77 -10.26 -8.18
CA ASP A 167 1.00 -11.15 -9.05
C ASP A 167 0.71 -12.52 -8.41
N SER A 168 0.46 -12.56 -7.10
CA SER A 168 0.45 -13.80 -6.31
C SER A 168 -0.86 -14.02 -5.57
N VAL A 169 -1.16 -15.29 -5.31
CA VAL A 169 -2.32 -15.78 -4.57
C VAL A 169 -1.83 -16.51 -3.32
N ILE A 170 -2.36 -16.12 -2.17
CA ILE A 170 -2.16 -16.84 -0.91
C ILE A 170 -3.54 -17.20 -0.38
N ASP A 171 -3.90 -18.47 -0.34
CA ASP A 171 -5.25 -18.86 0.11
C ASP A 171 -5.47 -18.57 1.60
N GLY A 172 -4.41 -18.69 2.40
CA GLY A 172 -4.42 -18.44 3.84
C GLY A 172 -4.03 -17.02 4.24
N GLN A 173 -3.58 -16.90 5.50
CA GLN A 173 -3.03 -15.65 6.05
C GLN A 173 -1.58 -15.44 5.59
N VAL A 174 -1.22 -14.20 5.29
CA VAL A 174 0.18 -13.78 5.26
C VAL A 174 0.55 -13.25 6.65
N LEU A 175 1.60 -13.83 7.25
CA LEU A 175 2.15 -13.42 8.54
C LEU A 175 3.56 -12.83 8.35
N PRO A 176 3.68 -11.49 8.32
CA PRO A 176 4.97 -10.83 8.28
C PRO A 176 5.82 -11.06 9.53
N GLY A 177 5.18 -11.15 10.70
CA GLY A 177 5.85 -11.32 11.98
C GLY A 177 6.78 -10.14 12.27
N SER A 178 8.07 -10.40 12.37
CA SER A 178 9.13 -9.42 12.67
C SER A 178 9.64 -8.64 11.45
N GLN A 179 9.07 -8.85 10.27
CA GLN A 179 9.42 -8.09 9.06
C GLN A 179 9.27 -6.58 9.29
N GLN A 180 10.37 -5.85 9.11
CA GLN A 180 10.42 -4.39 9.32
C GLN A 180 9.49 -3.65 8.36
N GLN A 181 9.52 -4.03 7.08
CA GLN A 181 8.73 -3.46 6.01
C GLN A 181 8.36 -4.54 4.97
N TRP A 182 7.42 -4.23 4.09
CA TRP A 182 7.08 -5.10 2.96
C TRP A 182 6.34 -4.33 1.86
N PHE A 183 6.58 -4.69 0.61
CA PHE A 183 5.81 -4.22 -0.53
C PHE A 183 5.07 -5.38 -1.19
N SER A 184 3.78 -5.19 -1.46
CA SER A 184 3.06 -6.07 -2.37
C SER A 184 2.26 -5.29 -3.40
N ARG A 185 2.09 -5.89 -4.59
CA ARG A 185 1.16 -5.38 -5.60
C ARG A 185 0.42 -6.48 -6.33
N ASN A 186 -0.75 -6.16 -6.91
CA ASN A 186 -1.52 -7.06 -7.78
C ASN A 186 -1.64 -8.50 -7.22
N SER A 187 -1.79 -8.64 -5.91
CA SER A 187 -1.85 -9.95 -5.24
C SER A 187 -3.13 -10.07 -4.42
N ARG A 188 -3.50 -11.29 -4.04
CA ARG A 188 -4.57 -11.55 -3.07
C ARG A 188 -4.10 -12.46 -1.95
N TRP A 189 -4.71 -12.28 -0.79
CA TRP A 189 -4.58 -13.20 0.34
C TRP A 189 -5.91 -13.40 1.07
N GLY A 190 -6.00 -14.45 1.89
CA GLY A 190 -7.12 -14.64 2.80
C GLY A 190 -7.16 -13.57 3.89
N SER A 191 -6.03 -13.28 4.54
CA SER A 191 -5.88 -12.15 5.47
C SER A 191 -4.41 -11.74 5.63
N TRP A 192 -4.18 -10.56 6.23
CA TRP A 192 -2.84 -10.05 6.55
C TRP A 192 -2.73 -9.79 8.06
N ALA A 193 -1.70 -10.31 8.71
CA ALA A 193 -1.67 -10.43 10.17
C ALA A 193 -1.21 -9.17 10.93
N ASN A 194 -0.12 -8.51 10.50
CA ASN A 194 0.49 -7.41 11.25
C ASN A 194 1.36 -6.50 10.38
N GLY A 195 1.82 -5.36 10.91
CA GLY A 195 2.80 -4.48 10.28
C GLY A 195 3.75 -3.89 11.33
N VAL A 196 5.02 -3.67 10.99
CA VAL A 196 6.04 -3.19 11.92
C VAL A 196 6.36 -1.71 11.68
N TRP A 197 6.98 -1.35 10.55
CA TRP A 197 7.33 0.05 10.25
C TRP A 197 6.70 0.60 8.97
N ASN A 198 6.68 -0.16 7.88
CA ASN A 198 6.22 0.32 6.58
C ASN A 198 5.71 -0.83 5.69
N MET A 199 4.40 -1.08 5.70
CA MET A 199 3.77 -2.14 4.89
C MET A 199 2.91 -1.49 3.80
N VAL A 200 3.28 -1.68 2.54
CA VAL A 200 2.67 -0.98 1.40
C VAL A 200 2.03 -1.96 0.43
N PHE A 201 0.80 -1.68 0.04
CA PHE A 201 -0.02 -2.51 -0.84
C PHE A 201 -0.57 -1.68 -2.00
N VAL A 202 -0.45 -2.18 -3.24
CA VAL A 202 -0.89 -1.47 -4.45
C VAL A 202 -1.66 -2.43 -5.36
N GLY A 203 -2.94 -2.14 -5.61
CA GLY A 203 -3.74 -3.02 -6.47
C GLY A 203 -3.95 -4.41 -5.88
N ASN A 204 -3.86 -4.57 -4.57
CA ASN A 204 -4.08 -5.85 -3.90
C ASN A 204 -5.58 -6.07 -3.58
N HIS A 205 -6.01 -7.32 -3.59
CA HIS A 205 -7.28 -7.72 -2.98
C HIS A 205 -7.06 -8.09 -1.51
N ASN A 206 -8.01 -7.72 -0.65
CA ASN A 206 -7.99 -7.95 0.80
C ASN A 206 -6.80 -7.31 1.53
N ALA A 207 -6.22 -6.22 0.99
CA ALA A 207 -5.24 -5.45 1.72
C ALA A 207 -5.84 -4.80 2.97
N PRO A 208 -5.08 -4.73 4.09
CA PRO A 208 -5.54 -4.02 5.27
C PRO A 208 -5.71 -2.53 4.96
N SER A 209 -6.65 -1.87 5.65
CA SER A 209 -6.91 -0.44 5.46
C SER A 209 -5.78 0.41 6.02
N GLU A 210 -5.47 1.52 5.34
CA GLU A 210 -4.54 2.55 5.84
C GLU A 210 -5.16 3.53 6.85
N ALA A 211 -6.46 3.42 7.14
CA ALA A 211 -7.20 4.37 7.98
C ALA A 211 -6.64 4.56 9.40
N ASN A 212 -5.88 3.57 9.91
CA ASN A 212 -5.27 3.58 11.23
C ASN A 212 -3.78 3.96 11.24
N TYR A 213 -3.23 4.46 10.13
CA TYR A 213 -1.86 4.97 10.10
C TYR A 213 -1.72 6.17 11.07
N PRO A 214 -0.62 6.30 11.84
CA PRO A 214 0.60 5.46 11.87
C PRO A 214 0.56 4.29 12.85
N LYS A 215 -0.54 4.09 13.60
CA LYS A 215 -0.64 3.02 14.61
C LYS A 215 -0.54 1.65 13.94
N GLU A 216 -1.27 1.47 12.86
CA GLU A 216 -1.10 0.36 11.93
C GLU A 216 -0.35 0.91 10.72
N PRO A 217 0.91 0.51 10.48
CA PRO A 217 1.77 1.15 9.48
C PRO A 217 1.47 0.65 8.07
N TYR A 218 0.21 0.68 7.68
CA TYR A 218 -0.29 0.27 6.37
C TYR A 218 -0.44 1.47 5.46
N THR A 219 0.00 1.32 4.22
CA THR A 219 -0.26 2.25 3.12
C THR A 219 -0.93 1.45 2.01
N THR A 220 -2.14 1.83 1.60
CA THR A 220 -2.96 0.98 0.73
C THR A 220 -3.50 1.79 -0.42
N ILE A 221 -3.06 1.44 -1.63
CA ILE A 221 -3.50 2.05 -2.88
C ILE A 221 -4.34 1.02 -3.63
N ASP A 222 -5.57 1.40 -4.00
CA ASP A 222 -6.56 0.46 -4.57
C ASP A 222 -6.17 -0.11 -5.94
N ARG A 223 -5.44 0.65 -6.74
CA ARG A 223 -5.12 0.32 -8.14
C ARG A 223 -3.63 0.48 -8.41
N THR A 224 -3.08 -0.43 -9.21
CA THR A 224 -1.74 -0.28 -9.81
C THR A 224 -1.89 0.50 -11.11
N PRO A 225 -1.41 1.75 -11.21
CA PRO A 225 -1.72 2.61 -12.36
C PRO A 225 -1.20 2.10 -13.69
N VAL A 226 0.02 1.59 -13.73
CA VAL A 226 0.65 1.06 -14.94
C VAL A 226 1.49 -0.15 -14.58
N VAL A 227 1.32 -1.25 -15.30
CA VAL A 227 2.07 -2.47 -15.02
C VAL A 227 2.19 -3.34 -16.26
N ARG A 228 3.33 -4.02 -16.36
CA ARG A 228 3.51 -5.21 -17.16
C ARG A 228 4.16 -6.22 -16.24
N GLU A 229 3.57 -7.40 -16.09
CA GLU A 229 4.20 -8.42 -15.27
C GLU A 229 5.51 -8.89 -15.92
N LYS A 230 6.48 -9.29 -15.08
CA LYS A 230 7.82 -9.68 -15.53
C LYS A 230 7.72 -10.82 -16.56
N PRO A 231 8.46 -10.76 -17.70
CA PRO A 231 8.55 -11.90 -18.60
C PRO A 231 9.16 -13.13 -17.92
N TYR A 232 8.64 -14.32 -18.25
CA TYR A 232 9.06 -15.57 -17.64
C TYR A 232 9.24 -16.68 -18.67
N LEU A 233 10.19 -17.57 -18.40
CA LEU A 233 10.44 -18.77 -19.21
C LEU A 233 9.34 -19.80 -18.94
N TYR A 234 8.81 -20.40 -19.99
CA TYR A 234 7.84 -21.49 -19.87
C TYR A 234 7.95 -22.48 -21.04
N ILE A 235 7.21 -23.58 -20.94
CA ILE A 235 7.08 -24.58 -22.00
C ILE A 235 5.70 -24.42 -22.66
N MET A 236 5.72 -24.24 -23.98
CA MET A 236 4.52 -24.18 -24.81
C MET A 236 3.86 -25.57 -24.93
N PRO A 237 2.57 -25.65 -25.32
CA PRO A 237 1.87 -26.93 -25.48
C PRO A 237 2.54 -27.93 -26.44
N ASP A 238 3.37 -27.45 -27.36
CA ASP A 238 4.15 -28.28 -28.31
C ASP A 238 5.48 -28.79 -27.73
N GLY A 239 5.77 -28.50 -26.46
CA GLY A 239 7.00 -28.90 -25.75
C GLY A 239 8.20 -27.98 -25.96
N GLN A 240 8.08 -26.91 -26.75
CA GLN A 240 9.18 -25.96 -26.96
C GLN A 240 9.24 -24.92 -25.85
N TYR A 241 10.44 -24.48 -25.50
CA TYR A 241 10.62 -23.33 -24.62
C TYR A 241 10.22 -22.02 -25.32
N ALA A 242 9.65 -21.11 -24.54
CA ALA A 242 9.39 -19.74 -24.95
C ALA A 242 9.49 -18.81 -23.74
N VAL A 243 9.62 -17.52 -23.98
CA VAL A 243 9.43 -16.50 -22.96
C VAL A 243 8.04 -15.91 -23.15
N PHE A 244 7.20 -16.02 -22.13
CA PHE A 244 5.92 -15.33 -22.12
C PHE A 244 6.15 -13.87 -21.71
N VAL A 245 5.59 -12.95 -22.49
CA VAL A 245 5.67 -11.50 -22.29
C VAL A 245 4.27 -11.01 -21.98
N PRO A 246 3.95 -10.77 -20.69
CA PRO A 246 2.67 -10.20 -20.29
C PRO A 246 2.40 -8.87 -21.02
N ALA A 247 1.13 -8.58 -21.29
CA ALA A 247 0.71 -7.33 -21.91
C ALA A 247 0.84 -6.15 -20.92
N LEU A 248 1.01 -4.94 -21.44
CA LEU A 248 0.85 -3.72 -20.66
C LEU A 248 -0.60 -3.60 -20.19
N GLN A 249 -0.79 -3.28 -18.91
CA GLN A 249 -2.08 -3.07 -18.29
C GLN A 249 -2.06 -1.76 -17.49
N MET A 250 -3.24 -1.16 -17.34
CA MET A 250 -3.46 0.07 -16.59
C MET A 250 -4.54 -0.18 -15.53
N ASP A 251 -4.44 0.54 -14.41
CA ASP A 251 -5.43 0.55 -13.33
C ASP A 251 -5.85 -0.85 -12.85
N THR A 252 -4.89 -1.74 -12.69
CA THR A 252 -5.14 -3.14 -12.35
C THR A 252 -5.36 -3.34 -10.86
N GLN A 253 -6.07 -4.41 -10.52
CA GLN A 253 -6.20 -4.91 -9.16
C GLN A 253 -6.28 -6.44 -9.19
N GLY A 254 -5.57 -7.09 -8.27
CA GLY A 254 -5.48 -8.54 -8.16
C GLY A 254 -4.49 -9.19 -9.13
N PRO A 255 -4.29 -10.52 -9.01
CA PRO A 255 -3.38 -11.27 -9.86
C PRO A 255 -3.86 -11.37 -11.31
N SER A 256 -2.93 -11.26 -12.25
CA SER A 256 -3.15 -11.28 -13.69
C SER A 256 -3.65 -12.62 -14.23
N TRP A 257 -3.45 -13.71 -13.49
CA TRP A 257 -3.75 -15.09 -13.88
C TRP A 257 -4.96 -15.69 -13.15
N GLU A 258 -5.58 -14.96 -12.22
CA GLU A 258 -6.68 -15.48 -11.39
C GLU A 258 -7.95 -15.77 -12.20
N ARG A 259 -8.23 -14.96 -13.23
CA ARG A 259 -9.46 -15.04 -14.04
C ARG A 259 -9.23 -15.68 -15.42
N GLY A 260 -8.17 -16.45 -15.56
CA GLY A 260 -7.74 -17.08 -16.81
C GLY A 260 -6.27 -16.78 -17.13
N ALA A 261 -5.81 -17.19 -18.30
CA ALA A 261 -4.43 -16.96 -18.71
C ALA A 261 -4.11 -15.45 -18.74
N THR A 262 -2.97 -15.08 -18.18
CA THR A 262 -2.44 -13.71 -18.25
C THR A 262 -2.42 -13.25 -19.72
N PRO A 263 -2.98 -12.08 -20.07
CA PRO A 263 -2.87 -11.54 -21.42
C PRO A 263 -1.41 -11.27 -21.78
N GLY A 264 -1.01 -11.60 -23.01
CA GLY A 264 0.38 -11.43 -23.45
C GLY A 264 0.69 -12.25 -24.71
N GLN A 265 1.97 -12.35 -25.01
CA GLN A 265 2.46 -13.08 -26.19
C GLN A 265 3.67 -13.94 -25.84
N SER A 266 3.87 -15.01 -26.62
CA SER A 266 4.99 -15.93 -26.45
C SER A 266 6.05 -15.70 -27.50
N ILE A 267 7.28 -15.49 -27.07
CA ILE A 267 8.43 -15.38 -27.96
C ILE A 267 9.19 -16.72 -27.93
N PRO A 268 9.29 -17.44 -29.05
CA PRO A 268 9.99 -18.72 -29.10
C PRO A 268 11.45 -18.60 -28.63
N ILE A 269 11.96 -19.61 -27.94
CA ILE A 269 13.33 -19.59 -27.42
C ILE A 269 14.39 -19.42 -28.53
N SER A 270 14.07 -19.83 -29.76
CA SER A 270 14.93 -19.64 -30.93
C SER A 270 15.22 -18.17 -31.26
N ASN A 271 14.41 -17.22 -30.76
CA ASN A 271 14.64 -15.78 -30.89
C ASN A 271 15.56 -15.21 -29.79
N PHE A 272 16.02 -16.03 -28.85
CA PHE A 272 16.94 -15.62 -27.79
C PHE A 272 18.35 -16.14 -28.06
N TYR A 273 19.34 -15.30 -27.73
CA TYR A 273 20.70 -15.74 -27.50
C TYR A 273 20.83 -16.17 -26.03
N ILE A 274 21.15 -17.44 -25.83
CA ILE A 274 21.38 -18.02 -24.50
C ILE A 274 22.85 -17.81 -24.15
N ALA A 275 23.14 -16.73 -23.44
CA ALA A 275 24.47 -16.38 -22.99
C ALA A 275 24.88 -17.29 -21.82
N GLN A 276 26.07 -17.88 -21.91
CA GLN A 276 26.67 -18.69 -20.84
C GLN A 276 28.05 -18.14 -20.47
N PRO A 277 28.46 -18.15 -19.19
CA PRO A 277 29.69 -17.47 -18.75
C PRO A 277 30.97 -17.87 -19.49
N PRO A 278 31.21 -19.16 -19.85
CA PRO A 278 32.45 -19.55 -20.53
C PRO A 278 32.60 -19.02 -21.95
N THR A 279 31.50 -18.65 -22.62
CA THR A 279 31.48 -18.36 -24.06
C THR A 279 30.94 -16.97 -24.40
N ALA A 280 30.08 -16.40 -23.56
CA ALA A 280 29.48 -15.10 -23.80
C ALA A 280 30.34 -13.96 -23.23
N ASN A 281 30.47 -12.91 -24.04
CA ASN A 281 31.06 -11.62 -23.69
C ASN A 281 30.24 -10.48 -24.32
N ALA A 282 30.55 -9.23 -23.98
CA ALA A 282 29.83 -8.06 -24.48
C ALA A 282 29.74 -8.02 -26.02
N SER A 283 30.81 -8.38 -26.74
CA SER A 283 30.82 -8.40 -28.21
C SER A 283 29.83 -9.43 -28.79
N SER A 284 29.84 -10.66 -28.26
CA SER A 284 28.91 -11.72 -28.69
C SER A 284 27.45 -11.37 -28.39
N VAL A 285 27.18 -10.77 -27.23
CA VAL A 285 25.84 -10.32 -26.84
C VAL A 285 25.36 -9.20 -27.76
N ASN A 286 26.20 -8.18 -28.00
CA ASN A 286 25.86 -7.07 -28.89
C ASN A 286 25.64 -7.55 -30.34
N SER A 287 26.44 -8.51 -30.81
CA SER A 287 26.24 -9.11 -32.14
C SER A 287 24.89 -9.83 -32.24
N ALA A 288 24.48 -10.54 -31.18
CA ALA A 288 23.18 -11.19 -31.12
C ALA A 288 22.03 -10.16 -31.14
N LEU A 289 22.13 -9.11 -30.33
CA LEU A 289 21.15 -8.00 -30.31
C LEU A 289 21.02 -7.33 -31.68
N GLN A 290 22.13 -7.05 -32.35
CA GLN A 290 22.15 -6.49 -33.71
C GLN A 290 21.52 -7.43 -34.75
N SER A 291 21.63 -8.74 -34.56
CA SER A 291 21.00 -9.75 -35.42
C SER A 291 19.49 -9.95 -35.18
N GLY A 292 18.88 -9.16 -34.28
CA GLY A 292 17.44 -9.26 -33.98
C GLY A 292 17.10 -10.19 -32.80
N LYS A 293 18.09 -10.73 -32.08
CA LYS A 293 17.83 -11.61 -30.92
C LYS A 293 17.50 -10.82 -29.66
N HIS A 294 16.77 -11.45 -28.75
CA HIS A 294 16.72 -11.11 -27.33
C HIS A 294 17.85 -11.86 -26.59
N VAL A 295 18.01 -11.67 -25.28
CA VAL A 295 19.10 -12.31 -24.52
C VAL A 295 18.57 -12.95 -23.24
N ILE A 296 19.00 -14.18 -22.97
CA ILE A 296 18.89 -14.82 -21.66
C ILE A 296 20.31 -15.05 -21.14
N PHE A 297 20.63 -14.49 -19.97
CA PHE A 297 21.83 -14.82 -19.22
C PHE A 297 21.55 -16.00 -18.31
N THR A 298 22.28 -17.09 -18.48
CA THR A 298 22.22 -18.25 -17.59
C THR A 298 23.04 -17.99 -16.32
N PRO A 299 22.89 -18.79 -15.24
CA PRO A 299 23.54 -18.52 -13.96
C PRO A 299 25.06 -18.41 -14.10
N GLY A 300 25.64 -17.45 -13.36
CA GLY A 300 27.08 -17.20 -13.31
C GLY A 300 27.44 -15.73 -13.54
N VAL A 301 28.70 -15.49 -13.89
CA VAL A 301 29.33 -14.17 -13.83
C VAL A 301 29.92 -13.79 -15.17
N TYR A 302 29.55 -12.62 -15.67
CA TYR A 302 29.93 -12.13 -16.99
C TYR A 302 30.75 -10.86 -16.84
N HIS A 303 32.01 -10.93 -17.27
CA HIS A 303 32.89 -9.77 -17.31
C HIS A 303 32.76 -9.07 -18.67
N LEU A 304 32.40 -7.79 -18.63
CA LEU A 304 32.07 -6.99 -19.81
C LEU A 304 33.16 -5.92 -20.01
N ASP A 305 33.87 -5.98 -21.15
CA ASP A 305 34.89 -5.00 -21.53
C ASP A 305 34.30 -3.72 -22.13
N ARG A 306 33.01 -3.76 -22.48
CA ARG A 306 32.19 -2.67 -23.00
C ARG A 306 30.73 -2.90 -22.62
N ALA A 307 29.90 -1.88 -22.75
CA ALA A 307 28.48 -1.99 -22.48
C ALA A 307 27.79 -2.97 -23.44
N ILE A 308 26.75 -3.64 -22.94
CA ILE A 308 25.72 -4.25 -23.77
C ILE A 308 24.83 -3.12 -24.29
N GLU A 309 24.75 -2.98 -25.61
CA GLU A 309 24.06 -1.87 -26.29
C GLU A 309 22.69 -2.34 -26.80
N VAL A 310 21.62 -1.88 -26.15
CA VAL A 310 20.24 -2.19 -26.50
C VAL A 310 19.65 -1.05 -27.31
N THR A 311 19.55 -1.23 -28.62
CA THR A 311 19.10 -0.18 -29.56
C THR A 311 17.80 -0.51 -30.27
N ARG A 312 17.31 -1.75 -30.15
CA ARG A 312 16.09 -2.22 -30.81
C ARG A 312 14.91 -2.13 -29.83
N PRO A 313 13.77 -1.53 -30.22
CA PRO A 313 12.54 -1.59 -29.43
C PRO A 313 12.15 -3.03 -29.08
N ASP A 314 11.41 -3.19 -27.98
CA ASP A 314 10.88 -4.48 -27.49
C ASP A 314 11.96 -5.54 -27.17
N THR A 315 13.23 -5.14 -27.06
CA THR A 315 14.30 -6.06 -26.68
C THR A 315 14.10 -6.55 -25.25
N ILE A 316 14.37 -7.84 -25.03
CA ILE A 316 14.26 -8.47 -23.70
C ILE A 316 15.65 -8.96 -23.31
N ILE A 317 16.07 -8.57 -22.11
CA ILE A 317 17.24 -9.12 -21.43
C ILE A 317 16.73 -9.75 -20.13
N LEU A 318 16.87 -11.07 -20.01
CA LEU A 318 16.39 -11.84 -18.88
C LEU A 318 17.55 -12.59 -18.21
N GLY A 319 17.58 -12.62 -16.88
CA GLY A 319 18.47 -13.49 -16.11
C GLY A 319 17.76 -14.74 -15.59
N LEU A 320 18.45 -15.88 -15.65
CA LEU A 320 18.06 -17.12 -14.98
C LEU A 320 19.10 -17.44 -13.90
N GLY A 321 18.66 -17.66 -12.66
CA GLY A 321 19.56 -17.93 -11.52
C GLY A 321 20.44 -16.73 -11.14
N LEU A 322 19.89 -15.51 -11.24
CA LEU A 322 20.48 -14.27 -10.75
C LEU A 322 21.91 -14.02 -11.26
N PRO A 323 22.14 -14.05 -12.60
CA PRO A 323 23.46 -13.86 -13.17
C PRO A 323 24.00 -12.45 -12.85
N SER A 324 25.32 -12.38 -12.65
CA SER A 324 26.02 -11.14 -12.34
C SER A 324 26.74 -10.58 -13.56
N LEU A 325 26.48 -9.33 -13.90
CA LEU A 325 27.17 -8.59 -14.97
C LEU A 325 28.16 -7.60 -14.35
N ILE A 326 29.44 -7.67 -14.75
CA ILE A 326 30.52 -6.85 -14.19
C ILE A 326 31.22 -6.07 -15.30
N PRO A 327 31.07 -4.73 -15.39
CA PRO A 327 31.89 -3.94 -16.29
C PRO A 327 33.33 -3.89 -15.79
N THR A 328 34.30 -3.95 -16.70
CA THR A 328 35.72 -4.08 -16.35
C THR A 328 36.59 -2.88 -16.72
N HIS A 329 36.08 -1.94 -17.54
CA HIS A 329 36.86 -0.82 -18.07
C HIS A 329 36.26 0.55 -17.71
N GLY A 330 35.45 0.64 -16.65
CA GLY A 330 34.77 1.89 -16.25
C GLY A 330 33.59 2.27 -17.17
N ASN A 331 33.10 1.30 -17.96
CA ASN A 331 31.90 1.40 -18.78
C ASN A 331 30.64 1.03 -17.98
N ALA A 332 29.46 1.42 -18.46
CA ALA A 332 28.21 0.80 -18.01
C ALA A 332 28.19 -0.69 -18.39
N ALA A 333 27.47 -1.51 -17.61
CA ALA A 333 27.21 -2.91 -17.97
C ALA A 333 26.20 -3.00 -19.12
N ILE A 334 25.14 -2.18 -19.07
CA ILE A 334 24.10 -2.11 -20.10
C ILE A 334 23.76 -0.64 -20.37
N ARG A 335 23.59 -0.31 -21.65
CA ARG A 335 23.01 0.96 -22.12
C ARG A 335 21.81 0.68 -23.00
N VAL A 336 20.72 1.38 -22.75
CA VAL A 336 19.50 1.30 -23.56
C VAL A 336 19.34 2.62 -24.29
N ALA A 337 19.12 2.58 -25.60
CA ALA A 337 18.78 3.76 -26.38
C ALA A 337 17.38 4.30 -25.98
N ASP A 338 17.03 5.51 -26.41
CA ASP A 338 15.70 6.11 -26.17
C ASP A 338 14.63 5.43 -27.07
N VAL A 339 14.29 4.17 -26.76
CA VAL A 339 13.40 3.31 -27.56
C VAL A 339 12.32 2.65 -26.72
N ASP A 340 11.21 2.30 -27.37
CA ASP A 340 10.04 1.68 -26.72
C ASP A 340 10.31 0.24 -26.22
N GLY A 341 9.60 -0.14 -25.16
CA GLY A 341 9.25 -1.53 -24.86
C GLY A 341 10.37 -2.44 -24.36
N VAL A 342 11.58 -1.92 -24.16
CA VAL A 342 12.71 -2.73 -23.66
C VAL A 342 12.37 -3.28 -22.28
N THR A 343 12.72 -4.54 -22.02
CA THR A 343 12.57 -5.16 -20.70
C THR A 343 13.89 -5.73 -20.22
N ILE A 344 14.33 -5.35 -19.02
CA ILE A 344 15.51 -5.91 -18.35
C ILE A 344 15.06 -6.53 -17.04
N ALA A 345 15.34 -7.82 -16.83
CA ALA A 345 14.75 -8.58 -15.73
C ALA A 345 15.72 -9.58 -15.08
N GLY A 346 15.75 -9.62 -13.74
CA GLY A 346 16.37 -10.70 -12.97
C GLY A 346 17.89 -10.75 -13.01
N LEU A 347 18.55 -9.59 -12.96
CA LEU A 347 20.01 -9.47 -13.05
C LEU A 347 20.61 -8.88 -11.78
N ILE A 348 21.82 -9.32 -11.45
CA ILE A 348 22.73 -8.59 -10.57
C ILE A 348 23.71 -7.80 -11.45
N ILE A 349 23.86 -6.50 -11.19
CA ILE A 349 24.83 -5.64 -11.84
C ILE A 349 25.86 -5.25 -10.79
N ASP A 350 27.01 -5.93 -10.84
CA ASP A 350 28.10 -5.76 -9.89
C ASP A 350 29.06 -4.68 -10.39
N ALA A 351 29.44 -3.75 -9.51
CA ALA A 351 30.43 -2.74 -9.85
C ALA A 351 31.82 -3.37 -10.09
N GLY A 352 32.49 -2.91 -11.14
CA GLY A 352 33.90 -3.25 -11.41
C GLY A 352 34.87 -2.49 -10.50
N THR A 353 36.13 -2.91 -10.53
CA THR A 353 37.23 -2.23 -9.79
C THR A 353 37.56 -0.85 -10.37
N VAL A 354 37.26 -0.63 -11.66
CA VAL A 354 37.38 0.66 -12.34
C VAL A 354 36.05 1.41 -12.22
N ASN A 355 36.11 2.66 -11.75
CA ASN A 355 34.92 3.48 -11.54
C ASN A 355 34.12 3.66 -12.82
N SER A 356 32.83 3.30 -12.77
CA SER A 356 31.88 3.54 -13.86
C SER A 356 30.98 4.73 -13.51
N PRO A 357 30.74 5.70 -14.43
CA PRO A 357 29.83 6.82 -14.18
C PRO A 357 28.40 6.36 -13.85
N ALA A 358 27.93 5.33 -14.54
CA ALA A 358 26.69 4.61 -14.27
C ALA A 358 26.91 3.12 -14.58
N LEU A 359 26.23 2.21 -13.87
CA LEU A 359 26.29 0.78 -14.18
C LEU A 359 25.18 0.34 -15.15
N LEU A 360 24.01 0.98 -15.07
CA LEU A 360 22.91 0.84 -16.02
C LEU A 360 22.44 2.22 -16.47
N GLU A 361 22.35 2.46 -17.78
CA GLU A 361 21.82 3.70 -18.35
C GLU A 361 20.59 3.40 -19.23
N ILE A 362 19.47 4.06 -18.95
CA ILE A 362 18.22 3.96 -19.73
C ILE A 362 17.98 5.28 -20.46
N GLY A 363 18.10 5.27 -21.78
CA GLY A 363 18.17 6.48 -22.58
C GLY A 363 19.53 7.17 -22.46
N HIS A 364 19.59 8.43 -22.88
CA HIS A 364 20.80 9.25 -22.81
C HIS A 364 20.48 10.66 -22.34
N PRO A 365 21.46 11.47 -21.90
CA PRO A 365 21.23 12.88 -21.60
C PRO A 365 20.50 13.58 -22.76
N GLY A 366 19.40 14.25 -22.47
CA GLY A 366 18.54 14.89 -23.48
C GLY A 366 17.48 13.99 -24.12
N SER A 367 17.31 12.73 -23.67
CA SER A 367 16.10 11.94 -23.94
C SER A 367 14.85 12.79 -23.69
N SER A 368 13.94 12.80 -24.66
CA SER A 368 12.72 13.62 -24.66
C SER A 368 11.51 12.89 -25.22
N THR A 369 11.68 11.66 -25.69
CA THR A 369 10.61 10.84 -26.26
C THR A 369 9.68 10.35 -25.15
N ARG A 370 8.37 10.33 -25.40
CA ARG A 370 7.38 9.70 -24.52
C ARG A 370 7.15 8.26 -24.94
N HIS A 371 7.23 7.36 -23.98
CA HIS A 371 7.10 5.91 -24.16
C HIS A 371 5.84 5.35 -23.46
N ALA A 372 4.90 6.20 -23.00
CA ALA A 372 3.73 5.81 -22.21
C ALA A 372 2.92 4.61 -22.75
N SER A 373 2.80 4.44 -24.06
CA SER A 373 2.07 3.31 -24.68
C SER A 373 2.86 2.00 -24.69
N ASN A 374 4.18 2.06 -24.57
CA ASN A 374 5.06 0.90 -24.54
C ASN A 374 6.37 1.25 -23.79
N PRO A 375 6.32 1.41 -22.45
CA PRO A 375 7.46 1.91 -21.72
C PRO A 375 8.56 0.86 -21.58
N THR A 376 9.78 1.32 -21.27
CA THR A 376 10.84 0.43 -20.80
C THR A 376 10.52 -0.08 -19.40
N PHE A 377 10.70 -1.37 -19.16
CA PHE A 377 10.47 -2.04 -17.87
C PHE A 377 11.77 -2.60 -17.27
N LEU A 378 11.99 -2.31 -15.99
CA LEU A 378 13.09 -2.89 -15.19
C LEU A 378 12.51 -3.73 -14.06
N HIS A 379 12.83 -5.03 -14.01
CA HIS A 379 12.33 -5.95 -12.99
C HIS A 379 13.45 -6.65 -12.25
N ASP A 380 13.29 -6.84 -10.94
CA ASP A 380 14.14 -7.69 -10.13
C ASP A 380 15.65 -7.43 -10.33
N LEU A 381 16.02 -6.14 -10.33
CA LEU A 381 17.40 -5.74 -10.54
C LEU A 381 18.08 -5.45 -9.21
N THR A 382 19.24 -6.05 -9.03
CA THR A 382 20.16 -5.69 -7.95
C THR A 382 21.35 -4.95 -8.53
N VAL A 383 21.68 -3.78 -8.01
CA VAL A 383 23.01 -3.17 -8.17
C VAL A 383 23.79 -3.39 -6.90
N ARG A 384 25.02 -3.88 -7.03
CA ARG A 384 25.90 -4.09 -5.88
C ARG A 384 27.26 -3.43 -6.08
N THR A 385 27.60 -2.54 -5.15
CA THR A 385 28.91 -1.87 -5.10
C THR A 385 29.75 -2.47 -3.98
N ALA A 386 30.62 -3.40 -4.38
CA ALA A 386 31.45 -4.26 -3.51
C ALA A 386 30.68 -5.40 -2.79
N GLY A 387 31.16 -5.87 -1.64
CA GLY A 387 30.60 -7.01 -0.92
C GLY A 387 31.18 -8.34 -1.41
N ARG A 388 31.14 -8.62 -2.71
CA ARG A 388 31.78 -9.81 -3.29
C ARG A 388 33.27 -9.60 -3.64
N GLN A 389 33.56 -8.44 -4.20
CA GLN A 389 34.88 -8.01 -4.65
C GLN A 389 34.98 -6.49 -4.46
N ALA A 390 36.13 -5.87 -4.71
CA ALA A 390 36.17 -4.41 -4.76
C ALA A 390 35.34 -3.88 -5.95
N GLY A 391 34.52 -2.86 -5.71
CA GLY A 391 33.62 -2.28 -6.70
C GLY A 391 33.40 -0.80 -6.45
N ARG A 392 33.36 0.01 -7.52
CA ARG A 392 33.22 1.47 -7.45
C ARG A 392 32.42 1.99 -8.64
N ASN A 393 31.52 2.94 -8.43
CA ASN A 393 30.73 3.58 -9.48
C ASN A 393 30.19 4.92 -8.96
N ASP A 394 29.92 5.90 -9.82
CA ASP A 394 29.25 7.12 -9.38
C ASP A 394 27.76 6.86 -9.13
N VAL A 395 27.03 6.36 -10.13
CA VAL A 395 25.60 6.05 -10.05
C VAL A 395 25.35 4.56 -10.31
N GLY A 396 24.41 3.94 -9.59
CA GLY A 396 23.97 2.57 -9.90
C GLY A 396 23.16 2.54 -11.19
N ILE A 397 21.95 3.11 -11.16
CA ILE A 397 21.04 3.21 -12.30
C ILE A 397 20.80 4.68 -12.66
N MET A 398 20.95 5.02 -13.94
CA MET A 398 20.66 6.33 -14.50
C MET A 398 19.47 6.22 -15.48
N ILE A 399 18.35 6.88 -15.18
CA ILE A 399 17.14 6.84 -16.02
C ILE A 399 16.94 8.20 -16.69
N HIS A 400 17.14 8.27 -18.00
CA HIS A 400 16.86 9.44 -18.82
C HIS A 400 15.54 9.33 -19.57
N SER A 401 15.17 8.14 -20.06
CA SER A 401 13.93 7.94 -20.81
C SER A 401 12.69 8.17 -19.95
N HIS A 402 11.74 8.91 -20.50
CA HIS A 402 10.44 9.17 -19.88
C HIS A 402 9.61 7.88 -19.79
N ASP A 403 8.60 7.88 -18.92
CA ASP A 403 7.64 6.78 -18.75
C ASP A 403 8.23 5.43 -18.29
N THR A 404 9.55 5.35 -18.01
CA THR A 404 10.18 4.10 -17.55
C THR A 404 9.48 3.58 -16.31
N VAL A 405 9.18 2.28 -16.29
CA VAL A 405 8.57 1.61 -15.14
C VAL A 405 9.57 0.67 -14.50
N CYS A 406 9.85 0.84 -13.22
CA CYS A 406 10.71 -0.03 -12.44
C CYS A 406 9.89 -0.78 -11.40
N ASP A 407 10.23 -2.04 -11.17
CA ASP A 407 9.43 -2.91 -10.35
C ASP A 407 10.29 -3.96 -9.64
N GLN A 408 10.56 -3.70 -8.36
CA GLN A 408 11.60 -4.34 -7.53
C GLN A 408 13.01 -3.94 -7.98
N LEU A 409 13.58 -2.93 -7.32
CA LEU A 409 14.99 -2.56 -7.44
C LEU A 409 15.67 -2.63 -6.07
N TRP A 410 16.86 -3.23 -6.00
CA TRP A 410 17.74 -3.09 -4.85
C TRP A 410 19.09 -2.51 -5.26
N LEU A 411 19.43 -1.35 -4.70
CA LEU A 411 20.64 -0.60 -5.01
C LEU A 411 21.47 -0.54 -3.74
N TRP A 412 22.50 -1.38 -3.66
CA TRP A 412 23.21 -1.63 -2.42
C TRP A 412 24.69 -1.31 -2.58
N ARG A 413 25.12 -0.20 -1.94
CA ARG A 413 26.53 -0.03 -1.63
C ARG A 413 26.86 -0.89 -0.42
N ALA A 414 27.80 -1.81 -0.57
CA ALA A 414 28.08 -2.79 0.48
C ALA A 414 28.45 -2.16 1.83
N ASP A 415 27.71 -2.48 2.87
CA ASP A 415 28.00 -2.14 4.28
C ASP A 415 28.85 -3.20 4.99
N HIS A 416 28.89 -4.42 4.43
CA HIS A 416 29.69 -5.56 4.90
C HIS A 416 30.25 -6.39 3.72
N GLY A 417 31.15 -7.33 4.06
CA GLY A 417 31.82 -8.19 3.09
C GLY A 417 33.06 -7.57 2.41
N PRO A 418 33.78 -8.35 1.60
CA PRO A 418 34.93 -7.89 0.82
C PRO A 418 34.76 -6.51 0.16
N GLY A 419 35.69 -5.59 0.46
CA GLY A 419 35.76 -4.27 -0.17
C GLY A 419 34.81 -3.21 0.39
N ALA A 420 33.93 -3.55 1.35
CA ALA A 420 33.05 -2.59 2.01
C ALA A 420 33.83 -1.59 2.89
N GLY A 421 33.53 -0.31 2.75
CA GLY A 421 34.13 0.77 3.55
C GLY A 421 34.18 2.12 2.83
N TRP A 422 34.20 3.21 3.61
CA TRP A 422 33.96 4.57 3.12
C TRP A 422 34.75 4.97 1.86
N ASP A 423 36.04 4.62 1.82
CA ASP A 423 36.93 4.93 0.71
C ASP A 423 37.19 3.74 -0.24
N SER A 424 36.85 2.53 0.17
CA SER A 424 37.10 1.31 -0.62
C SER A 424 36.04 1.04 -1.67
N ASN A 425 34.76 1.28 -1.37
CA ASN A 425 33.64 1.09 -2.31
C ASN A 425 32.80 2.36 -2.52
N PRO A 426 33.39 3.50 -2.94
CA PRO A 426 32.62 4.71 -3.12
C PRO A 426 31.54 4.50 -4.18
N SER A 427 30.35 4.98 -3.81
CA SER A 427 29.26 5.23 -4.73
C SER A 427 28.51 6.47 -4.32
N LYS A 428 28.21 7.37 -5.27
CA LYS A 428 27.55 8.64 -4.98
C LYS A 428 26.06 8.42 -4.76
N ASN A 429 25.38 7.84 -5.75
CA ASN A 429 23.93 7.63 -5.73
C ASN A 429 23.60 6.20 -6.16
N GLY A 430 22.58 5.61 -5.58
CA GLY A 430 22.03 4.34 -6.07
C GLY A 430 21.30 4.54 -7.38
N ILE A 431 20.45 5.57 -7.45
CA ILE A 431 19.68 5.90 -8.64
C ILE A 431 19.57 7.41 -8.84
N VAL A 432 19.64 7.81 -10.12
CA VAL A 432 19.33 9.16 -10.58
C VAL A 432 18.26 9.07 -11.67
N VAL A 433 17.14 9.76 -11.45
CA VAL A 433 15.98 9.76 -12.36
C VAL A 433 15.84 11.13 -13.00
N ASN A 434 16.20 11.23 -14.28
CA ASN A 434 16.09 12.44 -15.08
C ASN A 434 14.84 12.47 -15.97
N GLY A 435 14.29 11.31 -16.31
CA GLY A 435 13.10 11.20 -17.14
C GLY A 435 11.82 11.61 -16.40
N ASP A 436 10.88 12.25 -17.11
CA ASP A 436 9.54 12.56 -16.64
C ASP A 436 8.64 11.31 -16.63
N ASP A 437 7.65 11.31 -15.73
CA ASP A 437 6.63 10.27 -15.53
C ASP A 437 7.18 8.85 -15.32
N VAL A 438 8.37 8.76 -14.74
CA VAL A 438 8.95 7.49 -14.29
C VAL A 438 8.16 6.97 -13.08
N THR A 439 7.79 5.70 -13.12
CA THR A 439 7.08 5.02 -12.03
C THR A 439 7.96 3.92 -11.44
N ILE A 440 8.11 3.89 -10.11
CA ILE A 440 8.87 2.84 -9.43
C ILE A 440 8.00 2.17 -8.36
N TYR A 441 7.89 0.84 -8.43
CA TYR A 441 7.28 -0.03 -7.44
C TYR A 441 8.37 -0.78 -6.67
N GLY A 442 8.41 -0.67 -5.35
CA GLY A 442 9.36 -1.41 -4.51
C GLY A 442 10.82 -0.97 -4.72
N LEU A 443 11.19 0.24 -4.26
CA LEU A 443 12.55 0.78 -4.34
C LEU A 443 13.31 0.58 -3.03
N PHE A 444 14.37 -0.23 -3.05
CA PHE A 444 15.29 -0.45 -1.93
C PHE A 444 16.65 0.16 -2.29
N ASN A 445 17.16 1.12 -1.52
CA ASN A 445 18.35 1.88 -1.91
C ASN A 445 19.20 2.33 -0.72
N GLU A 446 20.43 1.83 -0.61
CA GLU A 446 21.15 1.76 0.66
C GLU A 446 22.64 2.14 0.56
N HIS A 447 23.08 2.87 1.59
CA HIS A 447 24.45 3.16 1.99
C HIS A 447 25.33 3.96 1.02
N HIS A 448 24.78 4.57 -0.03
CA HIS A 448 25.52 5.47 -0.92
C HIS A 448 26.03 6.73 -0.20
N LYS A 449 27.10 7.34 -0.72
CA LYS A 449 27.84 8.44 -0.06
C LYS A 449 27.15 9.80 -0.16
N GLU A 450 26.31 10.00 -1.17
CA GLU A 450 25.51 11.21 -1.36
C GLU A 450 24.02 10.88 -1.23
N TYR A 451 23.15 11.48 -2.05
CA TYR A 451 21.73 11.15 -2.08
C TYR A 451 21.55 9.70 -2.54
N GLN A 452 20.86 8.85 -1.77
CA GLN A 452 20.60 7.47 -2.20
C GLN A 452 19.82 7.50 -3.52
N THR A 453 18.73 8.28 -3.52
CA THR A 453 17.86 8.55 -4.67
C THR A 453 17.87 10.04 -4.98
N LEU A 454 18.21 10.40 -6.23
CA LEU A 454 18.07 11.76 -6.76
C LEU A 454 17.04 11.79 -7.90
N TRP A 455 16.00 12.59 -7.74
CA TRP A 455 14.90 12.71 -8.68
C TRP A 455 14.86 14.11 -9.31
N ASN A 456 15.08 14.18 -10.62
CA ASN A 456 15.11 15.40 -11.42
C ASN A 456 13.91 15.54 -12.38
N GLY A 457 13.24 14.43 -12.74
CA GLY A 457 12.08 14.46 -13.64
C GLY A 457 10.77 14.86 -12.94
N ASN A 458 9.83 15.43 -13.70
CA ASN A 458 8.46 15.72 -13.26
C ASN A 458 7.54 14.49 -13.39
N GLY A 459 6.38 14.51 -12.74
CA GLY A 459 5.37 13.45 -12.81
C GLY A 459 5.79 12.13 -12.17
N GLY A 460 6.92 12.11 -11.46
CA GLY A 460 7.49 10.91 -10.88
C GLY A 460 6.58 10.28 -9.83
N ARG A 461 6.51 8.94 -9.82
CA ARG A 461 5.70 8.17 -8.86
C ARG A 461 6.52 7.07 -8.21
N VAL A 462 6.52 7.01 -6.87
CA VAL A 462 7.17 5.91 -6.13
C VAL A 462 6.20 5.26 -5.16
N TYR A 463 5.98 3.97 -5.33
CA TYR A 463 5.21 3.15 -4.42
C TYR A 463 6.16 2.26 -3.64
N PHE A 464 6.25 2.51 -2.34
CA PHE A 464 7.22 1.94 -1.42
C PHE A 464 8.67 2.37 -1.67
N TYR A 465 9.28 2.90 -0.60
CA TYR A 465 10.70 3.15 -0.52
C TYR A 465 11.25 2.60 0.80
N GLN A 466 12.37 1.90 0.73
CA GLN A 466 13.18 1.54 1.89
C GLN A 466 14.63 1.99 1.64
N SER A 467 15.23 2.56 2.67
CA SER A 467 16.62 2.97 2.63
C SER A 467 17.27 2.92 3.99
N GLU A 468 18.53 2.52 4.00
CA GLU A 468 19.46 2.77 5.09
C GLU A 468 20.54 3.75 4.61
N ILE A 469 20.74 4.85 5.32
CA ILE A 469 21.83 5.80 5.03
C ILE A 469 23.19 5.19 5.44
N PRO A 470 24.34 5.64 4.90
CA PRO A 470 25.62 4.95 5.09
C PRO A 470 26.00 4.87 6.57
N TYR A 471 26.50 3.71 6.99
CA TYR A 471 26.92 3.49 8.37
C TYR A 471 28.28 4.10 8.68
N ASP A 472 29.10 4.24 7.64
CA ASP A 472 30.53 4.43 7.69
C ASP A 472 31.07 5.85 7.33
N PRO A 473 30.30 6.95 7.36
CA PRO A 473 30.90 8.28 7.34
C PRO A 473 31.91 8.44 8.49
N PRO A 474 33.17 8.85 8.23
CA PRO A 474 34.22 8.82 9.24
C PRO A 474 34.10 9.96 10.28
N ASN A 475 33.43 11.05 9.92
CA ASN A 475 33.10 12.19 10.77
C ASN A 475 32.09 13.09 10.06
N GLN A 476 31.53 14.07 10.79
CA GLN A 476 30.53 14.98 10.22
C GLN A 476 31.07 15.80 9.05
N GLU A 477 32.30 16.32 9.13
CA GLU A 477 32.85 17.23 8.11
C GLU A 477 33.07 16.54 6.76
N CYS A 478 33.35 15.24 6.74
CA CYS A 478 33.42 14.45 5.52
C CYS A 478 32.06 14.16 4.87
N TRP A 479 30.95 14.38 5.59
CA TRP A 479 29.61 14.06 5.13
C TRP A 479 28.64 15.21 5.40
N LYS A 480 28.80 16.26 4.59
CA LYS A 480 27.93 17.42 4.53
C LYS A 480 27.50 17.67 3.09
N SER A 481 26.24 18.01 2.90
CA SER A 481 25.67 18.40 1.61
C SER A 481 25.62 19.92 1.48
N ASN A 482 25.09 20.42 0.36
CA ASN A 482 24.90 21.85 0.08
C ASN A 482 26.19 22.68 0.28
N GLY A 483 27.29 22.26 -0.34
CA GLY A 483 28.58 22.95 -0.24
C GLY A 483 29.17 22.99 1.18
N GLY A 484 28.84 21.99 2.01
CA GLY A 484 29.35 21.87 3.38
C GLY A 484 28.51 22.60 4.43
N GLN A 485 27.32 23.12 4.08
CA GLN A 485 26.46 23.88 4.98
C GLN A 485 25.43 23.01 5.72
N ARG A 486 25.11 21.82 5.21
CA ARG A 486 24.09 20.93 5.76
C ARG A 486 24.68 19.61 6.23
N ASN A 487 24.24 19.12 7.38
CA ASN A 487 24.69 17.83 7.91
C ASN A 487 24.08 16.69 7.09
N GLY A 488 24.93 15.80 6.55
CA GLY A 488 24.54 14.64 5.77
C GLY A 488 23.90 14.96 4.41
N TYR A 489 23.62 13.90 3.67
CA TYR A 489 22.82 13.92 2.44
C TYR A 489 21.49 13.22 2.73
N ALA A 490 20.38 13.80 2.27
CA ALA A 490 19.09 13.13 2.37
C ALA A 490 19.11 11.80 1.64
N SER A 491 18.36 10.81 2.14
CA SER A 491 18.21 9.54 1.45
C SER A 491 17.46 9.74 0.13
N TYR A 492 16.33 10.45 0.19
CA TYR A 492 15.48 10.71 -0.97
C TYR A 492 15.44 12.21 -1.28
N LYS A 493 16.04 12.62 -2.41
CA LYS A 493 16.07 14.02 -2.86
C LYS A 493 15.26 14.19 -4.14
N VAL A 494 14.17 14.96 -4.07
CA VAL A 494 13.52 15.55 -5.24
C VAL A 494 14.16 16.92 -5.48
N ALA A 495 14.65 17.15 -6.70
CA ALA A 495 15.38 18.36 -7.05
C ALA A 495 14.49 19.60 -6.99
N ASP A 496 15.09 20.75 -6.69
CA ASP A 496 14.34 21.98 -6.35
C ASP A 496 13.50 22.53 -7.51
N HIS A 497 13.81 22.14 -8.76
CA HIS A 497 13.09 22.56 -9.95
C HIS A 497 11.90 21.66 -10.32
N VAL A 498 11.72 20.52 -9.62
CA VAL A 498 10.60 19.61 -9.87
C VAL A 498 9.31 20.24 -9.36
N THR A 499 8.28 20.19 -10.18
CA THR A 499 6.97 20.78 -9.88
C THR A 499 5.90 19.74 -9.56
N THR A 500 6.09 18.50 -10.00
CA THR A 500 5.17 17.39 -9.77
C THR A 500 5.91 16.11 -9.42
N HIS A 501 5.54 15.47 -8.32
CA HIS A 501 6.10 14.20 -7.84
C HIS A 501 5.19 13.62 -6.77
N GLU A 502 5.00 12.30 -6.72
CA GLU A 502 4.17 11.67 -5.70
C GLU A 502 4.80 10.36 -5.19
N ALA A 503 4.81 10.15 -3.87
CA ALA A 503 5.40 8.94 -3.31
C ALA A 503 4.68 8.45 -2.05
N TRP A 504 4.56 7.12 -1.90
CA TRP A 504 3.80 6.46 -0.83
C TRP A 504 4.65 5.45 -0.07
N GLY A 505 4.61 5.52 1.27
CA GLY A 505 5.27 4.57 2.16
C GLY A 505 6.80 4.64 2.08
N LEU A 506 7.39 5.73 2.60
CA LEU A 506 8.84 5.96 2.54
C LEU A 506 9.49 5.69 3.91
N GLY A 507 10.34 4.66 3.99
CA GLY A 507 11.13 4.32 5.16
C GLY A 507 12.61 4.69 5.00
N VAL A 508 13.16 5.48 5.92
CA VAL A 508 14.58 5.85 5.95
C VAL A 508 15.21 5.59 7.31
N TYR A 509 16.22 4.72 7.37
CA TYR A 509 16.80 4.25 8.63
C TYR A 509 18.27 4.67 8.77
N SER A 510 18.74 4.79 10.01
CA SER A 510 20.13 5.13 10.32
C SER A 510 20.73 4.22 11.39
N TYR A 511 21.92 3.68 11.13
CA TYR A 511 22.72 2.92 12.11
C TYR A 511 24.09 3.55 12.44
N PHE A 512 24.62 4.49 11.64
CA PHE A 512 25.92 5.17 11.87
C PHE A 512 26.91 4.47 12.83
N ARG A 513 27.59 3.44 12.31
CA ARG A 513 28.48 2.55 13.06
C ARG A 513 29.78 3.23 13.49
N ASP A 514 30.32 4.12 12.64
CA ASP A 514 31.72 4.53 12.75
C ASP A 514 31.93 5.90 13.42
N ALA A 515 30.91 6.77 13.42
CA ALA A 515 30.99 8.09 14.05
C ALA A 515 29.60 8.64 14.44
N PRO A 516 29.52 9.58 15.41
CA PRO A 516 28.28 10.23 15.82
C PRO A 516 27.85 11.31 14.81
N VAL A 517 27.64 10.92 13.56
CA VAL A 517 27.23 11.83 12.48
C VAL A 517 25.72 12.04 12.48
N LYS A 518 25.33 13.19 11.97
CA LYS A 518 23.93 13.63 11.88
C LYS A 518 23.57 13.81 10.41
N VAL A 519 22.31 13.53 10.10
CA VAL A 519 21.67 13.96 8.86
C VAL A 519 20.51 14.89 9.19
N GLU A 520 20.50 16.08 8.58
CA GLU A 520 19.50 17.11 8.90
C GLU A 520 18.10 16.67 8.48
N ASN A 521 17.96 16.11 7.27
CA ASN A 521 16.70 15.66 6.71
C ASN A 521 16.87 14.28 6.09
N ALA A 522 15.99 13.34 6.41
CA ALA A 522 15.98 12.04 5.73
C ALA A 522 15.49 12.16 4.28
N ILE A 523 14.54 13.08 4.05
CA ILE A 523 13.93 13.35 2.74
C ILE A 523 13.99 14.86 2.46
N GLU A 524 14.31 15.22 1.22
CA GLU A 524 14.35 16.61 0.76
C GLU A 524 13.54 16.77 -0.53
N THR A 525 12.61 17.72 -0.55
CA THR A 525 11.78 18.01 -1.73
C THR A 525 11.58 19.51 -1.93
N PRO A 526 11.23 19.99 -3.14
CA PRO A 526 10.75 21.35 -3.30
C PRO A 526 9.40 21.53 -2.60
N LYS A 527 9.11 22.75 -2.15
CA LYS A 527 7.80 23.12 -1.59
C LYS A 527 6.88 23.62 -2.71
N THR A 528 6.32 22.70 -3.47
CA THR A 528 5.36 22.96 -4.56
C THR A 528 4.10 22.12 -4.35
N ASP A 529 2.93 22.62 -4.77
CA ASP A 529 1.63 21.94 -4.54
C ASP A 529 1.53 20.58 -5.25
N GLY A 530 2.31 20.39 -6.33
CA GLY A 530 2.36 19.15 -7.09
C GLY A 530 3.32 18.09 -6.55
N VAL A 531 4.11 18.39 -5.51
CA VAL A 531 5.02 17.43 -4.87
C VAL A 531 4.43 16.96 -3.56
N LYS A 532 4.00 15.69 -3.50
CA LYS A 532 3.27 15.10 -2.37
C LYS A 532 3.93 13.80 -1.93
N LEU A 533 4.00 13.59 -0.62
CA LEU A 533 4.53 12.37 -0.03
C LEU A 533 3.58 11.89 1.06
N HIS A 534 3.36 10.58 1.10
CA HIS A 534 2.40 9.91 1.98
C HIS A 534 3.13 8.87 2.83
N HIS A 535 2.83 8.85 4.13
CA HIS A 535 3.27 7.84 5.08
C HIS A 535 4.80 7.66 5.14
N LEU A 536 5.48 8.66 5.70
CA LEU A 536 6.94 8.69 5.85
C LEU A 536 7.32 8.18 7.24
N THR A 537 8.36 7.35 7.34
CA THR A 537 8.90 6.87 8.62
C THR A 537 10.43 6.99 8.63
N THR A 538 10.98 7.46 9.73
CA THR A 538 12.41 7.38 10.02
C THR A 538 12.68 6.52 11.24
N VAL A 539 13.80 5.79 11.24
CA VAL A 539 14.16 4.88 12.34
C VAL A 539 15.65 5.00 12.66
N TRP A 540 15.99 5.10 13.94
CA TRP A 540 17.37 4.99 14.42
C TRP A 540 17.61 3.58 14.99
N LEU A 541 18.61 2.87 14.46
CA LEU A 541 18.80 1.42 14.63
C LEU A 541 19.89 1.05 15.66
N ASN A 542 20.01 1.80 16.77
CA ASN A 542 21.07 1.58 17.77
C ASN A 542 22.49 1.92 17.30
N GLY A 543 22.64 3.03 16.58
CA GLY A 543 23.94 3.49 16.10
C GLY A 543 24.86 4.11 17.16
N THR A 544 25.95 4.74 16.71
CA THR A 544 26.88 5.44 17.60
C THR A 544 26.14 6.51 18.41
N PRO A 545 26.26 6.54 19.75
CA PRO A 545 25.62 7.55 20.57
C PRO A 545 25.94 8.99 20.11
N GLY A 546 24.91 9.81 19.93
CA GLY A 546 25.03 11.19 19.42
C GLY A 546 24.85 11.31 17.91
N SER A 547 24.74 10.19 17.19
CA SER A 547 24.23 10.15 15.81
C SER A 547 22.71 10.32 15.77
N GLU A 548 22.18 10.90 14.70
CA GLU A 548 20.74 11.13 14.56
C GLU A 548 20.29 11.33 13.12
N ILE A 549 19.00 11.14 12.88
CA ILE A 549 18.25 11.82 11.83
C ILE A 549 17.47 12.95 12.50
N THR A 550 17.78 14.20 12.17
CA THR A 550 17.20 15.36 12.86
C THR A 550 15.73 15.58 12.47
N HIS A 551 15.37 15.38 11.20
CA HIS A 551 14.00 15.52 10.69
C HIS A 551 13.65 14.46 9.64
N VAL A 552 12.36 14.13 9.55
CA VAL A 552 11.82 13.20 8.55
C VAL A 552 11.91 13.82 7.16
N VAL A 553 11.40 15.04 6.97
CA VAL A 553 11.37 15.71 5.66
C VAL A 553 11.41 17.23 5.81
N ASN A 554 12.34 17.92 5.12
CA ASN A 554 12.39 19.38 5.03
C ASN A 554 12.17 20.16 6.36
N GLY A 555 12.73 19.70 7.48
CA GLY A 555 12.56 20.29 8.81
C GLY A 555 11.31 19.84 9.57
N THR A 556 10.52 18.94 9.00
CA THR A 556 9.26 18.39 9.55
C THR A 556 9.48 16.98 10.05
N GLY A 557 8.80 16.62 11.15
CA GLY A 557 9.01 15.36 11.87
C GLY A 557 10.09 15.50 12.95
N GLY A 558 9.96 14.73 14.03
CA GLY A 558 10.90 14.77 15.14
C GLY A 558 12.24 14.11 14.83
N CYS A 559 13.18 14.28 15.76
CA CYS A 559 14.49 13.64 15.71
C CYS A 559 14.42 12.18 16.17
N VAL A 560 15.18 11.31 15.52
CA VAL A 560 15.45 9.93 15.99
C VAL A 560 16.92 9.75 16.33
N SER A 561 17.22 9.29 17.55
CA SER A 561 18.60 9.25 18.10
C SER A 561 18.83 8.23 19.23
N THR A 562 17.79 7.55 19.73
CA THR A 562 17.92 6.55 20.80
C THR A 562 16.76 5.55 20.75
N ASN A 563 16.94 4.34 21.29
CA ASN A 563 15.87 3.33 21.35
C ASN A 563 14.88 3.51 22.50
N ASN A 564 15.12 4.48 23.39
CA ASN A 564 14.27 4.73 24.55
C ASN A 564 14.15 6.24 24.83
N PRO A 565 12.92 6.79 24.86
CA PRO A 565 11.64 6.12 24.63
C PRO A 565 11.40 5.75 23.14
N PRO A 566 10.44 4.87 22.79
CA PRO A 566 10.22 4.40 21.41
C PRO A 566 10.00 5.53 20.38
N GLU A 567 9.39 6.64 20.78
CA GLU A 567 9.23 7.83 19.95
C GLU A 567 10.56 8.50 19.58
N ALA A 568 11.63 8.28 20.35
CA ALA A 568 12.98 8.73 20.00
C ALA A 568 13.72 7.75 19.07
N MET A 569 13.16 6.55 18.87
CA MET A 569 13.66 5.54 17.93
C MET A 569 13.04 5.73 16.55
N ARG A 570 11.74 6.01 16.50
CA ARG A 570 10.95 6.10 15.27
C ARG A 570 10.10 7.35 15.24
N GLN A 571 10.13 8.05 14.11
CA GLN A 571 9.28 9.19 13.83
C GLN A 571 8.53 8.97 12.52
N VAL A 572 7.34 9.57 12.42
CA VAL A 572 6.48 9.45 11.23
C VAL A 572 5.94 10.81 10.81
N VAL A 573 5.68 10.97 9.51
CA VAL A 573 4.95 12.10 8.93
C VAL A 573 3.90 11.52 7.99
N ASN A 574 2.63 11.82 8.24
CA ASN A 574 1.53 11.26 7.46
C ASN A 574 1.50 11.81 6.03
N GLU A 575 1.62 13.12 5.88
CA GLU A 575 1.46 13.85 4.62
C GLU A 575 2.52 14.96 4.53
N PHE A 576 3.14 15.12 3.36
CA PHE A 576 4.09 16.19 3.09
C PHE A 576 3.95 16.79 1.67
N PRO A 577 3.90 18.12 1.48
CA PRO A 577 3.78 19.12 2.54
C PRO A 577 2.52 18.85 3.34
N SER A 578 2.58 19.05 4.66
CA SER A 578 1.35 19.08 5.43
C SER A 578 0.47 20.12 4.76
N ARG A 579 -0.73 19.74 4.31
CA ARG A 579 -1.65 20.69 3.69
C ARG A 579 -1.72 21.89 4.64
N ALA A 580 -1.21 23.05 4.21
CA ALA A 580 -1.44 24.26 4.94
C ALA A 580 -2.97 24.36 5.06
N PRO A 581 -3.52 24.64 6.25
CA PRO A 581 -4.94 24.94 6.31
C PRO A 581 -5.16 26.08 5.33
N VAL A 582 -5.97 25.85 4.30
CA VAL A 582 -6.64 26.94 3.57
C VAL A 582 -7.12 27.88 4.67
N ALA A 583 -6.74 29.16 4.59
CA ALA A 583 -6.91 30.16 5.65
C ALA A 583 -8.18 29.87 6.47
N PRO A 584 -8.09 29.74 7.81
CA PRO A 584 -9.22 29.28 8.57
C PRO A 584 -10.41 30.20 8.30
N ARG A 585 -11.40 29.69 7.56
CA ARG A 585 -12.78 30.11 7.81
C ARG A 585 -12.99 29.88 9.32
N PRO A 586 -13.63 30.81 10.02
CA PRO A 586 -13.80 30.71 11.47
C PRO A 586 -14.22 29.28 11.80
N ARG A 587 -13.45 28.66 12.70
CA ARG A 587 -13.70 27.29 13.18
C ARG A 587 -15.20 27.14 13.38
N PRO A 588 -15.84 26.06 12.89
CA PRO A 588 -17.13 25.67 13.46
C PRO A 588 -16.94 25.67 14.98
N PRO A 589 -17.90 26.20 15.75
CA PRO A 589 -17.79 26.17 17.19
C PRO A 589 -17.43 24.74 17.61
N PRO A 590 -16.55 24.57 18.62
CA PRO A 590 -16.20 23.25 19.10
C PRO A 590 -17.48 22.45 19.35
N PRO A 591 -17.44 21.11 19.21
CA PRO A 591 -18.54 20.29 19.67
C PRO A 591 -18.92 20.71 21.09
N PRO A 592 -20.20 20.57 21.46
CA PRO A 592 -20.73 20.98 22.75
C PRO A 592 -19.72 20.71 23.88
N ALA A 593 -19.44 21.72 24.72
CA ALA A 593 -18.47 21.59 25.81
C ALA A 593 -18.68 20.26 26.56
N PRO A 594 -17.62 19.56 27.01
CA PRO A 594 -17.74 18.31 27.74
C PRO A 594 -18.77 18.45 28.87
N GLY A 595 -19.93 17.82 28.70
CA GLY A 595 -21.08 17.95 29.62
C GLY A 595 -22.42 18.32 28.99
N MET A 596 -22.50 18.77 27.73
CA MET A 596 -23.78 18.93 27.02
C MET A 596 -24.16 17.64 26.29
N SER A 597 -25.41 17.21 26.43
CA SER A 597 -25.89 15.96 25.83
C SER A 597 -26.17 16.09 24.32
N LYS A 598 -25.99 14.98 23.59
CA LYS A 598 -26.14 14.85 22.14
C LYS A 598 -27.60 14.70 21.67
N ARG A 599 -28.54 14.53 22.61
CA ARG A 599 -29.92 14.10 22.35
C ARG A 599 -30.81 15.22 21.85
N GLY A 600 -31.57 14.94 20.80
CA GLY A 600 -32.56 15.86 20.24
C GLY A 600 -33.91 15.23 20.01
N LEU A 601 -34.85 16.05 19.54
CA LEU A 601 -36.21 15.65 19.20
C LEU A 601 -36.50 15.93 17.73
N CYS A 602 -36.98 14.92 17.02
CA CYS A 602 -37.65 15.08 15.72
C CYS A 602 -39.14 15.38 16.00
N TRP A 603 -39.47 16.64 16.28
CA TRP A 603 -40.76 17.10 16.80
C TRP A 603 -41.78 17.31 15.66
N PRO A 604 -42.81 16.47 15.51
CA PRO A 604 -43.77 16.61 14.41
C PRO A 604 -44.49 17.96 14.41
N ILE A 605 -44.74 18.51 13.22
CA ILE A 605 -45.41 19.80 13.02
C ILE A 605 -46.84 19.79 13.55
N ASP A 606 -47.47 18.62 13.53
CA ASP A 606 -48.84 18.36 13.96
C ASP A 606 -48.97 18.04 15.46
N ASN A 607 -47.85 17.98 16.20
CA ASN A 607 -47.90 17.91 17.65
C ASN A 607 -48.62 19.12 18.24
N LYS A 608 -49.68 18.85 19.02
CA LYS A 608 -50.48 19.88 19.69
C LYS A 608 -49.95 20.20 21.09
N ASP A 609 -49.21 19.27 21.68
CA ASP A 609 -48.66 19.41 23.03
C ASP A 609 -47.45 20.36 23.04
N PRO A 610 -47.16 21.01 24.16
CA PRO A 610 -45.93 21.77 24.29
C PRO A 610 -44.72 20.87 24.53
N VAL A 611 -43.53 21.30 24.11
CA VAL A 611 -42.27 20.53 24.31
C VAL A 611 -41.82 20.45 25.78
N PHE A 612 -42.45 21.19 26.69
CA PHE A 612 -42.04 21.33 28.10
C PHE A 612 -41.81 20.02 28.88
N PRO A 613 -42.52 18.90 28.64
CA PRO A 613 -42.22 17.64 29.32
C PRO A 613 -40.75 17.17 29.15
N PHE A 614 -40.10 17.58 28.05
CA PHE A 614 -38.71 17.26 27.74
C PHE A 614 -37.68 18.27 28.27
N THR A 615 -38.09 19.40 28.86
CA THR A 615 -37.16 20.52 29.17
C THR A 615 -36.96 20.80 30.65
N LYS A 616 -37.09 19.80 31.53
CA LYS A 616 -36.84 19.97 32.98
C LYS A 616 -35.34 20.12 33.31
N PRO A 617 -34.96 20.71 34.47
CA PRO A 617 -33.59 20.66 34.97
C PRO A 617 -33.04 19.23 35.02
N GLY A 618 -31.86 19.01 34.45
CA GLY A 618 -31.24 17.67 34.34
C GLY A 618 -31.65 16.87 33.11
N SER A 619 -32.56 17.38 32.27
CA SER A 619 -32.86 16.77 30.97
C SER A 619 -31.61 16.68 30.09
N LYS A 620 -31.51 15.58 29.35
CA LYS A 620 -30.48 15.32 28.34
C LYS A 620 -30.86 15.90 26.96
N ILE A 621 -32.07 16.40 26.76
CA ILE A 621 -32.48 16.96 25.47
C ILE A 621 -31.93 18.38 25.32
N THR A 622 -31.22 18.64 24.21
CA THR A 622 -30.55 19.94 23.98
C THR A 622 -30.97 20.64 22.68
N TRP A 623 -31.57 19.91 21.74
CA TRP A 623 -31.97 20.46 20.44
C TRP A 623 -33.23 19.78 19.89
N LEU A 624 -33.86 20.39 18.90
CA LEU A 624 -34.96 19.80 18.14
C LEU A 624 -35.01 20.31 16.71
N TYR A 625 -35.63 19.54 15.83
CA TYR A 625 -36.04 19.94 14.49
C TYR A 625 -37.43 19.37 14.18
N ASN A 626 -38.09 19.82 13.12
CA ASN A 626 -39.48 19.48 12.81
C ASN A 626 -39.77 19.29 11.31
N TRP A 627 -38.78 18.83 10.54
CA TRP A 627 -38.87 18.71 9.06
C TRP A 627 -39.25 20.01 8.33
N SER A 628 -39.15 21.16 8.99
CA SER A 628 -39.50 22.48 8.45
C SER A 628 -38.35 23.46 8.63
N PRO A 629 -38.24 24.46 7.75
CA PRO A 629 -37.37 25.59 8.01
C PRO A 629 -37.95 26.55 9.07
N ASN A 630 -39.21 26.35 9.51
CA ASN A 630 -39.89 27.22 10.48
C ASN A 630 -40.06 26.53 11.85
N PRO A 631 -39.76 27.21 12.97
CA PRO A 631 -40.10 26.72 14.30
C PRO A 631 -41.61 26.73 14.53
N GLN A 632 -42.12 25.83 15.38
CA GLN A 632 -43.51 25.87 15.81
C GLN A 632 -43.69 26.74 17.07
N PRO A 633 -44.85 27.39 17.27
CA PRO A 633 -45.10 28.20 18.47
C PRO A 633 -44.98 27.42 19.79
N ASN A 634 -45.22 26.10 19.77
CA ASN A 634 -45.15 25.22 20.95
C ASN A 634 -43.75 24.64 21.23
N THR A 635 -42.74 24.97 20.42
CA THR A 635 -41.35 24.49 20.57
C THR A 635 -40.38 25.56 21.09
N THR A 636 -40.82 26.82 21.23
CA THR A 636 -39.96 27.96 21.63
C THR A 636 -39.87 28.14 23.16
N SER A 637 -39.44 27.10 23.89
CA SER A 637 -39.25 27.17 25.34
C SER A 637 -37.99 27.95 25.77
N GLY A 638 -37.14 28.35 24.82
CA GLY A 638 -35.84 28.99 25.06
C GLY A 638 -34.77 28.06 25.64
N MET A 639 -35.12 26.79 25.93
CA MET A 639 -34.23 25.79 26.52
C MET A 639 -33.63 24.82 25.50
N LEU A 640 -34.23 24.71 24.31
CA LEU A 640 -33.79 23.82 23.24
C LEU A 640 -33.37 24.65 22.02
N GLU A 641 -32.28 24.27 21.38
CA GLU A 641 -31.88 24.81 20.08
C GLU A 641 -32.83 24.29 19.00
N PHE A 642 -33.48 25.20 18.26
CA PHE A 642 -34.21 24.83 17.04
C PHE A 642 -33.24 24.76 15.86
N VAL A 643 -33.21 23.62 15.17
CA VAL A 643 -32.43 23.41 13.94
C VAL A 643 -33.38 23.35 12.75
N PRO A 644 -33.39 24.37 11.86
CA PRO A 644 -34.17 24.34 10.63
C PRO A 644 -33.77 23.18 9.71
N MET A 645 -34.73 22.59 9.02
CA MET A 645 -34.48 21.61 7.96
C MET A 645 -35.09 22.09 6.64
N GLN A 646 -34.31 22.05 5.57
CA GLN A 646 -34.84 22.23 4.22
C GLN A 646 -35.24 20.86 3.66
N TRP A 647 -36.50 20.48 3.81
CA TRP A 647 -36.97 19.12 3.50
C TRP A 647 -36.70 18.69 2.05
N ASN A 648 -36.88 19.59 1.07
CA ASN A 648 -36.58 19.37 -0.36
C ASN A 648 -36.21 20.69 -1.06
N HIS A 649 -36.18 20.76 -2.39
CA HIS A 649 -35.88 22.00 -3.13
C HIS A 649 -37.00 23.06 -3.14
N VAL A 650 -38.20 22.75 -2.64
CA VAL A 650 -39.37 23.64 -2.73
C VAL A 650 -39.18 24.81 -1.76
N TYR A 651 -39.35 26.05 -2.27
CA TYR A 651 -39.15 27.31 -1.54
C TYR A 651 -37.73 27.48 -0.94
N ILE A 652 -36.72 26.79 -1.48
CA ILE A 652 -35.34 26.85 -0.97
C ILE A 652 -34.73 28.26 -1.06
N ASP A 653 -35.23 29.11 -1.96
CA ASP A 653 -34.86 30.51 -2.09
C ASP A 653 -35.17 31.34 -0.83
N GLN A 654 -36.11 30.87 0.00
CA GLN A 654 -36.47 31.52 1.27
C GLN A 654 -35.65 31.01 2.46
N LEU A 655 -34.84 29.95 2.30
CA LEU A 655 -34.15 29.27 3.40
C LEU A 655 -33.28 30.22 4.22
N ALA A 656 -32.56 31.13 3.56
CA ALA A 656 -31.72 32.12 4.23
C ALA A 656 -32.51 33.01 5.21
N ASP A 657 -33.67 33.52 4.77
CA ASP A 657 -34.55 34.34 5.60
C ASP A 657 -35.12 33.52 6.77
N LYS A 658 -35.43 32.24 6.54
CA LYS A 658 -35.95 31.35 7.59
C LYS A 658 -34.91 31.05 8.66
N ILE A 659 -33.67 30.77 8.27
CA ILE A 659 -32.56 30.58 9.20
C ILE A 659 -32.31 31.85 10.02
N ALA A 660 -32.32 33.02 9.37
CA ALA A 660 -32.16 34.31 10.05
C ALA A 660 -33.31 34.59 11.03
N GLN A 661 -34.56 34.34 10.64
CA GLN A 661 -35.74 34.49 11.51
C GLN A 661 -35.70 33.55 12.72
N ALA A 662 -35.20 32.33 12.54
CA ALA A 662 -35.04 31.35 13.61
C ALA A 662 -33.83 31.66 14.52
N GLY A 663 -32.91 32.54 14.10
CA GLY A 663 -31.65 32.76 14.79
C GLY A 663 -30.76 31.51 14.82
N ALA A 664 -30.89 30.63 13.81
CA ALA A 664 -30.21 29.34 13.79
C ALA A 664 -28.76 29.46 13.30
N HIS A 665 -27.88 28.62 13.84
CA HIS A 665 -26.47 28.53 13.44
C HIS A 665 -26.13 27.22 12.71
N THR A 666 -27.12 26.34 12.59
CA THR A 666 -27.01 25.05 11.93
C THR A 666 -28.29 24.80 11.11
N VAL A 667 -28.18 24.14 9.97
CA VAL A 667 -29.30 23.72 9.11
C VAL A 667 -29.14 22.26 8.68
N LEU A 668 -30.25 21.52 8.62
CA LEU A 668 -30.31 20.17 8.05
C LEU A 668 -30.68 20.21 6.56
N GLY A 669 -30.02 19.36 5.77
CA GLY A 669 -30.29 19.19 4.33
C GLY A 669 -31.58 18.43 4.03
N PHE A 670 -31.71 17.98 2.78
CA PHE A 670 -32.91 17.32 2.25
C PHE A 670 -33.23 16.00 2.97
N ASN A 671 -34.51 15.68 3.13
CA ASN A 671 -34.98 14.50 3.86
C ASN A 671 -35.19 13.30 2.94
N GLU A 672 -34.37 12.27 3.05
CA GLU A 672 -34.43 11.03 2.26
C GLU A 672 -34.63 11.28 0.75
N PRO A 673 -33.75 12.10 0.12
CA PRO A 673 -33.91 12.47 -1.28
C PRO A 673 -33.83 11.30 -2.26
N GLU A 674 -33.23 10.18 -1.85
CA GLU A 674 -33.14 8.97 -2.65
C GLU A 674 -34.44 8.14 -2.69
N LEU A 675 -35.42 8.44 -1.83
CA LEU A 675 -36.67 7.69 -1.75
C LEU A 675 -37.80 8.37 -2.55
N PRO A 676 -38.50 7.64 -3.44
CA PRO A 676 -39.59 8.20 -4.26
C PRO A 676 -40.77 8.79 -3.48
N ASP A 677 -40.99 8.24 -2.29
CA ASP A 677 -42.07 8.50 -1.34
C ASP A 677 -41.70 9.55 -0.28
N GLN A 678 -40.51 10.14 -0.39
CA GLN A 678 -39.98 11.20 0.48
C GLN A 678 -39.69 12.47 -0.31
N SER A 679 -38.57 13.15 -0.09
CA SER A 679 -38.25 14.39 -0.83
C SER A 679 -37.96 14.16 -2.31
N ASN A 680 -37.62 12.92 -2.71
CA ASN A 680 -37.52 12.44 -4.08
C ASN A 680 -36.78 13.42 -5.02
N MET A 681 -35.47 13.54 -4.81
CA MET A 681 -34.63 14.46 -5.55
C MET A 681 -33.53 13.72 -6.32
N PRO A 682 -33.40 13.95 -7.63
CA PRO A 682 -32.21 13.53 -8.38
C PRO A 682 -30.95 14.18 -7.79
N VAL A 683 -29.84 13.44 -7.82
CA VAL A 683 -28.55 13.89 -7.26
C VAL A 683 -28.10 15.21 -7.90
N GLU A 684 -28.29 15.36 -9.20
CA GLU A 684 -27.89 16.56 -9.95
C GLU A 684 -28.71 17.79 -9.52
N LEU A 685 -30.02 17.61 -9.33
CA LEU A 685 -30.89 18.66 -8.84
C LEU A 685 -30.46 19.06 -7.43
N ALA A 686 -30.33 18.09 -6.53
CA ALA A 686 -29.92 18.33 -5.14
C ALA A 686 -28.58 19.06 -5.05
N ALA A 687 -27.57 18.62 -5.80
CA ALA A 687 -26.26 19.27 -5.83
C ALA A 687 -26.34 20.70 -6.37
N SER A 688 -27.10 20.92 -7.44
CA SER A 688 -27.25 22.26 -8.03
C SER A 688 -27.90 23.26 -7.06
N VAL A 689 -28.99 22.87 -6.39
CA VAL A 689 -29.68 23.75 -5.45
C VAL A 689 -28.91 23.88 -4.13
N TRP A 690 -28.12 22.88 -3.73
CA TRP A 690 -27.21 22.97 -2.58
C TRP A 690 -26.15 24.06 -2.82
N VAL A 691 -25.44 23.98 -3.95
CA VAL A 691 -24.41 24.96 -4.30
C VAL A 691 -25.01 26.37 -4.44
N GLN A 692 -26.24 26.47 -4.96
CA GLN A 692 -26.90 27.76 -5.16
C GLN A 692 -27.40 28.41 -3.85
N TYR A 693 -27.97 27.63 -2.92
CA TYR A 693 -28.71 28.19 -1.77
C TYR A 693 -28.14 27.80 -0.40
N ILE A 694 -27.47 26.66 -0.26
CA ILE A 694 -26.93 26.18 1.01
C ILE A 694 -25.45 26.55 1.17
N GLU A 695 -24.64 26.41 0.13
CA GLU A 695 -23.22 26.81 0.19
C GLU A 695 -23.01 28.28 0.57
N PRO A 696 -23.80 29.27 0.09
CA PRO A 696 -23.68 30.65 0.56
C PRO A 696 -23.94 30.80 2.08
N LEU A 697 -24.84 30.00 2.64
CA LEU A 697 -25.09 29.98 4.08
C LEU A 697 -23.89 29.41 4.84
N ARG A 698 -23.27 28.36 4.31
CA ARG A 698 -22.01 27.81 4.85
C ARG A 698 -20.87 28.82 4.80
N GLN A 699 -20.78 29.57 3.72
CA GLN A 699 -19.82 30.67 3.58
C GLN A 699 -20.07 31.79 4.58
N ALA A 700 -21.33 32.01 4.97
CA ALA A 700 -21.74 32.95 6.01
C ALA A 700 -21.59 32.39 7.45
N GLY A 701 -21.11 31.15 7.62
CA GLY A 701 -20.83 30.55 8.92
C GLY A 701 -21.96 29.69 9.50
N ILE A 702 -23.01 29.40 8.73
CA ILE A 702 -24.05 28.43 9.12
C ILE A 702 -23.53 27.01 8.86
N ARG A 703 -23.56 26.12 9.86
CA ARG A 703 -23.22 24.70 9.63
C ARG A 703 -24.34 24.01 8.87
N ALA A 704 -24.01 23.22 7.85
CA ALA A 704 -25.00 22.49 7.06
C ALA A 704 -24.75 20.98 7.11
N GLY A 705 -25.77 20.24 7.54
CA GLY A 705 -25.79 18.78 7.48
C GLY A 705 -26.09 18.30 6.07
N SER A 706 -25.47 17.18 5.67
CA SER A 706 -25.80 16.54 4.40
C SER A 706 -27.29 16.25 4.26
N PRO A 707 -27.79 15.96 3.05
CA PRO A 707 -29.07 15.29 2.93
C PRO A 707 -29.11 14.03 3.81
N ALA A 708 -30.21 13.87 4.54
CA ALA A 708 -30.42 12.82 5.50
C ALA A 708 -30.93 11.57 4.78
N ILE A 709 -30.05 10.61 4.54
CA ILE A 709 -30.38 9.39 3.79
C ILE A 709 -31.00 8.32 4.68
N SER A 710 -31.89 7.52 4.10
CA SER A 710 -32.41 6.31 4.72
C SER A 710 -31.35 5.21 4.82
N SER A 711 -31.68 4.13 5.52
CA SER A 711 -30.89 2.90 5.53
C SER A 711 -31.15 1.97 4.34
N ALA A 712 -31.84 2.45 3.29
CA ALA A 712 -32.03 1.69 2.07
C ALA A 712 -30.71 1.51 1.29
N PRO A 713 -30.54 0.43 0.50
CA PRO A 713 -29.27 0.14 -0.19
C PRO A 713 -28.74 1.27 -1.08
N GLN A 714 -29.64 2.09 -1.65
CA GLN A 714 -29.29 3.21 -2.52
C GLN A 714 -28.88 4.49 -1.77
N GLY A 715 -29.13 4.61 -0.47
CA GLY A 715 -28.90 5.84 0.29
C GLY A 715 -27.43 6.28 0.27
N VAL A 716 -26.52 5.38 0.64
CA VAL A 716 -25.08 5.69 0.69
C VAL A 716 -24.54 6.08 -0.69
N VAL A 717 -24.97 5.36 -1.73
CA VAL A 717 -24.56 5.63 -3.12
C VAL A 717 -25.05 7.01 -3.56
N TRP A 718 -26.31 7.35 -3.28
CA TRP A 718 -26.88 8.65 -3.60
C TRP A 718 -26.10 9.78 -2.90
N LEU A 719 -25.78 9.61 -1.61
CA LEU A 719 -25.07 10.63 -0.83
C LEU A 719 -23.61 10.80 -1.28
N GLN A 720 -22.91 9.71 -1.61
CA GLN A 720 -21.55 9.78 -2.18
C GLN A 720 -21.54 10.56 -3.50
N GLN A 721 -22.51 10.30 -4.39
CA GLN A 721 -22.63 11.01 -5.67
C GLN A 721 -22.96 12.49 -5.44
N PHE A 722 -23.86 12.79 -4.50
CA PHE A 722 -24.18 14.17 -4.11
C PHE A 722 -22.95 14.92 -3.60
N ILE A 723 -22.21 14.33 -2.65
CA ILE A 723 -20.98 14.92 -2.08
C ILE A 723 -19.95 15.17 -3.17
N ALA A 724 -19.72 14.18 -4.05
CA ALA A 724 -18.79 14.33 -5.17
C ALA A 724 -19.20 15.50 -6.11
N ASN A 725 -20.50 15.62 -6.41
CA ASN A 725 -21.02 16.67 -7.30
C ASN A 725 -20.88 18.08 -6.72
N ILE A 726 -21.06 18.26 -5.41
CA ILE A 726 -20.88 19.57 -4.76
C ILE A 726 -19.38 19.88 -4.56
N GLN A 727 -18.55 18.87 -4.29
CA GLN A 727 -17.09 19.03 -4.13
C GLN A 727 -16.41 19.42 -5.44
N ALA A 728 -16.87 18.86 -6.57
CA ALA A 728 -16.43 19.29 -7.90
C ALA A 728 -16.68 20.78 -8.18
N GLN A 729 -17.59 21.41 -7.43
CA GLN A 729 -17.93 22.83 -7.52
C GLN A 729 -17.38 23.67 -6.34
N GLY A 730 -16.48 23.10 -5.54
CA GLY A 730 -15.86 23.81 -4.40
C GLY A 730 -16.77 23.98 -3.18
N SER A 731 -17.88 23.24 -3.10
CA SER A 731 -18.77 23.16 -1.93
C SER A 731 -18.54 21.85 -1.15
N ASP A 732 -19.18 21.71 0.02
CA ASP A 732 -19.07 20.54 0.88
C ASP A 732 -20.27 20.48 1.87
N VAL A 733 -20.27 19.52 2.80
CA VAL A 733 -21.15 19.42 3.98
C VAL A 733 -20.33 19.54 5.28
N ASP A 734 -20.93 19.91 6.41
CA ASP A 734 -20.23 20.04 7.70
C ASP A 734 -20.34 18.79 8.58
N PHE A 735 -21.38 17.99 8.37
CA PHE A 735 -21.65 16.73 9.07
C PHE A 735 -22.57 15.85 8.21
N TYR A 736 -22.52 14.52 8.40
CA TYR A 736 -23.41 13.59 7.70
C TYR A 736 -24.70 13.38 8.47
N CYS A 737 -25.84 13.38 7.79
CA CYS A 737 -27.15 13.08 8.37
C CYS A 737 -27.62 11.69 7.92
N LEU A 738 -28.02 10.85 8.87
CA LEU A 738 -28.41 9.45 8.62
C LEU A 738 -29.72 9.11 9.33
N HIS A 739 -30.55 8.31 8.68
CA HIS A 739 -31.75 7.70 9.27
C HIS A 739 -31.60 6.18 9.38
N TRP A 740 -32.17 5.60 10.43
CA TRP A 740 -32.21 4.15 10.58
C TRP A 740 -33.48 3.65 11.28
N TYR A 741 -34.14 2.67 10.67
CA TYR A 741 -35.28 1.99 11.28
C TYR A 741 -35.11 0.49 11.08
N GLY A 742 -35.21 -0.29 12.16
CA GLY A 742 -35.05 -1.73 12.10
C GLY A 742 -35.20 -2.39 13.46
N GLU A 743 -34.92 -3.69 13.55
CA GLU A 743 -35.30 -4.46 14.73
C GLU A 743 -34.19 -4.56 15.78
N THR A 744 -32.93 -4.74 15.37
CA THR A 744 -31.86 -5.16 16.29
C THR A 744 -30.74 -4.15 16.46
N LEU A 745 -30.16 -4.07 17.66
CA LEU A 745 -28.98 -3.22 17.94
C LEU A 745 -27.79 -3.56 17.03
N GLY A 746 -27.60 -4.85 16.73
CA GLY A 746 -26.54 -5.29 15.82
C GLY A 746 -26.68 -4.64 14.45
N GLN A 747 -27.87 -4.68 13.85
CA GLN A 747 -28.15 -4.04 12.56
C GLN A 747 -27.97 -2.52 12.62
N PHE A 748 -28.37 -1.89 13.72
CA PHE A 748 -28.17 -0.45 13.90
C PHE A 748 -26.68 -0.09 13.96
N TYR A 749 -25.90 -0.82 14.75
CA TYR A 749 -24.47 -0.59 14.90
C TYR A 749 -23.71 -0.86 13.60
N ASP A 750 -24.05 -1.96 12.92
CA ASP A 750 -23.49 -2.31 11.62
C ASP A 750 -23.80 -1.20 10.59
N TYR A 751 -25.03 -0.68 10.57
CA TYR A 751 -25.40 0.41 9.67
C TYR A 751 -24.63 1.70 9.95
N ILE A 752 -24.61 2.20 11.19
CA ILE A 752 -23.96 3.49 11.48
C ILE A 752 -22.45 3.43 11.25
N TRP A 753 -21.81 2.31 11.58
CA TRP A 753 -20.37 2.13 11.35
C TRP A 753 -20.04 1.93 9.88
N SER A 754 -20.77 1.04 9.19
CA SER A 754 -20.53 0.82 7.76
C SER A 754 -20.80 2.07 6.95
N THR A 755 -21.84 2.83 7.26
CA THR A 755 -22.19 4.07 6.56
C THR A 755 -21.17 5.17 6.85
N TYR A 756 -20.74 5.35 8.10
CA TYR A 756 -19.71 6.32 8.46
C TYR A 756 -18.39 6.09 7.72
N HIS A 757 -17.98 4.82 7.59
CA HIS A 757 -16.77 4.47 6.84
C HIS A 757 -16.96 4.60 5.33
N GLN A 758 -18.11 4.21 4.78
CA GLN A 758 -18.41 4.36 3.35
C GLN A 758 -18.48 5.82 2.90
N LEU A 759 -18.98 6.73 3.75
CA LEU A 759 -19.02 8.17 3.48
C LEU A 759 -17.66 8.87 3.71
N GLY A 760 -16.67 8.16 4.25
CA GLY A 760 -15.37 8.70 4.62
C GLY A 760 -15.40 9.29 6.03
N PRO A 761 -14.68 8.70 7.01
CA PRO A 761 -14.81 9.00 8.44
C PRO A 761 -14.09 10.30 8.87
N THR A 762 -14.42 11.40 8.21
CA THR A 762 -13.73 12.71 8.35
C THR A 762 -14.62 13.80 8.93
N LYS A 763 -15.94 13.56 9.04
CA LYS A 763 -16.93 14.54 9.51
C LYS A 763 -17.81 13.92 10.59
N PRO A 764 -18.26 14.68 11.59
CA PRO A 764 -19.20 14.16 12.57
C PRO A 764 -20.51 13.70 11.91
N VAL A 765 -21.21 12.81 12.60
CA VAL A 765 -22.49 12.24 12.17
C VAL A 765 -23.60 12.76 13.07
N TRP A 766 -24.72 13.12 12.46
CA TRP A 766 -26.00 13.36 13.10
C TRP A 766 -26.96 12.24 12.69
N ILE A 767 -27.40 11.44 13.65
CA ILE A 767 -28.45 10.43 13.39
C ILE A 767 -29.78 11.13 13.61
N THR A 768 -30.29 11.79 12.55
CA THR A 768 -31.45 12.69 12.66
C THR A 768 -32.74 11.93 12.92
N GLU A 769 -32.82 10.65 12.55
CA GLU A 769 -33.94 9.77 12.89
C GLU A 769 -33.47 8.35 13.17
N PHE A 770 -33.91 7.77 14.27
CA PHE A 770 -33.86 6.31 14.41
C PHE A 770 -34.91 5.76 15.36
N ALA A 771 -35.38 4.53 15.10
CA ALA A 771 -36.26 3.80 16.00
C ALA A 771 -36.16 2.28 15.81
N CYS A 772 -36.55 1.55 16.86
CA CYS A 772 -36.70 0.11 16.83
C CYS A 772 -38.10 -0.28 16.32
N THR A 773 -38.17 -0.96 15.17
CA THR A 773 -39.44 -1.31 14.52
C THR A 773 -39.33 -2.52 13.62
N ASN A 774 -40.41 -3.29 13.55
CA ASN A 774 -40.66 -4.34 12.55
C ASN A 774 -41.74 -3.93 11.52
N TRP A 775 -42.14 -2.65 11.54
CA TRP A 775 -43.16 -2.06 10.67
C TRP A 775 -44.57 -2.70 10.74
N ASN A 776 -44.87 -3.46 11.81
CA ASN A 776 -46.13 -4.17 11.96
C ASN A 776 -46.99 -3.57 13.09
N VAL A 777 -48.04 -2.82 12.70
CA VAL A 777 -48.95 -2.14 13.65
C VAL A 777 -49.78 -3.12 14.48
N ASP A 778 -50.20 -4.24 13.88
CA ASP A 778 -51.05 -5.24 14.53
C ASP A 778 -50.27 -6.12 15.50
N ASN A 779 -48.97 -6.31 15.23
CA ASN A 779 -48.06 -7.10 16.04
C ASN A 779 -46.69 -6.40 16.18
N PRO A 780 -46.63 -5.28 16.92
CA PRO A 780 -45.40 -4.53 17.10
C PRO A 780 -44.40 -5.34 17.96
N LEU A 781 -43.12 -4.97 17.89
CA LEU A 781 -42.11 -5.50 18.81
C LEU A 781 -42.54 -5.28 20.27
N PRO A 782 -42.21 -6.19 21.21
CA PRO A 782 -42.59 -6.03 22.63
C PRO A 782 -42.10 -4.71 23.23
N GLU A 783 -42.89 -4.13 24.14
CA GLU A 783 -42.60 -2.85 24.80
C GLU A 783 -41.20 -2.83 25.43
N ASP A 784 -40.90 -3.81 26.27
CA ASP A 784 -39.63 -3.97 26.98
C ASP A 784 -38.43 -4.12 26.02
N TYR A 785 -38.66 -4.65 24.82
CA TYR A 785 -37.63 -4.79 23.79
C TYR A 785 -37.31 -3.44 23.13
N VAL A 786 -38.34 -2.67 22.77
CA VAL A 786 -38.20 -1.33 22.18
C VAL A 786 -37.53 -0.37 23.18
N GLU A 787 -37.97 -0.41 24.45
CA GLU A 787 -37.34 0.37 25.53
C GLU A 787 -35.89 -0.03 25.79
N GLY A 788 -35.61 -1.34 25.76
CA GLY A 788 -34.25 -1.88 25.87
C GLY A 788 -33.34 -1.39 24.75
N PHE A 789 -33.80 -1.49 23.50
CA PHE A 789 -33.08 -0.95 22.35
C PHE A 789 -32.81 0.55 22.51
N ALA A 790 -33.83 1.35 22.87
CA ALA A 790 -33.70 2.79 23.00
C ALA A 790 -32.65 3.17 24.05
N ARG A 791 -32.69 2.55 25.23
CA ARG A 791 -31.71 2.79 26.29
C ARG A 791 -30.29 2.39 25.87
N ASP A 792 -30.12 1.21 25.30
CA ASP A 792 -28.80 0.64 25.04
C ASP A 792 -28.14 1.32 23.82
N SER A 793 -28.92 1.65 22.78
CA SER A 793 -28.44 2.42 21.62
C SER A 793 -27.97 3.82 22.03
N VAL A 794 -28.76 4.53 22.83
CA VAL A 794 -28.43 5.88 23.33
C VAL A 794 -27.16 5.86 24.19
N ALA A 795 -27.05 4.91 25.11
CA ALA A 795 -25.85 4.73 25.92
C ALA A 795 -24.61 4.48 25.05
N TYR A 796 -24.76 3.71 23.97
CA TYR A 796 -23.68 3.47 23.02
C TYR A 796 -23.31 4.72 22.22
N LEU A 797 -24.29 5.44 21.66
CA LEU A 797 -24.05 6.67 20.89
C LEU A 797 -23.38 7.77 21.73
N ASP A 798 -23.66 7.82 23.04
CA ASP A 798 -22.97 8.72 23.96
C ASP A 798 -21.46 8.41 24.06
N THR A 799 -21.03 7.16 23.82
CA THR A 799 -19.60 6.78 23.80
C THR A 799 -18.85 7.11 22.50
N LEU A 800 -19.57 7.42 21.41
CA LEU A 800 -18.97 7.60 20.09
C LEU A 800 -18.64 9.08 19.83
N ASP A 801 -17.37 9.44 19.85
CA ASP A 801 -16.92 10.83 19.63
C ASP A 801 -17.30 11.40 18.25
N TRP A 802 -17.44 10.52 17.24
CA TRP A 802 -17.82 10.90 15.88
C TRP A 802 -19.34 11.07 15.70
N VAL A 803 -20.16 10.60 16.66
CA VAL A 803 -21.59 10.92 16.70
C VAL A 803 -21.76 12.20 17.49
N GLU A 804 -22.13 13.28 16.81
CA GLU A 804 -22.28 14.60 17.42
C GLU A 804 -23.69 14.81 17.96
N ARG A 805 -24.73 14.35 17.24
CA ARG A 805 -26.13 14.46 17.65
C ARG A 805 -26.96 13.25 17.21
N TYR A 806 -28.02 12.95 17.94
CA TYR A 806 -28.99 11.93 17.52
C TYR A 806 -30.40 12.24 18.06
N ALA A 807 -31.43 11.83 17.33
CA ALA A 807 -32.83 12.00 17.71
C ALA A 807 -33.64 10.72 17.50
N TRP A 808 -34.29 10.25 18.57
CA TRP A 808 -35.17 9.08 18.54
C TRP A 808 -36.53 9.44 17.94
N PHE A 809 -37.03 8.61 17.03
CA PHE A 809 -38.38 8.73 16.49
C PHE A 809 -39.37 7.86 17.34
N ALA A 810 -40.41 8.39 18.01
CA ALA A 810 -40.98 9.73 17.84
C ALA A 810 -41.58 10.35 19.13
N PRO A 811 -41.38 11.66 19.36
CA PRO A 811 -42.04 12.41 20.42
C PRO A 811 -43.49 12.77 20.08
N THR A 812 -44.33 11.76 19.84
CA THR A 812 -45.77 11.88 19.52
C THR A 812 -46.52 10.66 20.07
N PRO A 813 -47.82 10.78 20.42
CA PRO A 813 -48.67 9.63 20.73
C PRO A 813 -48.98 8.72 19.54
N ASP A 814 -48.86 9.22 18.30
CA ASP A 814 -49.10 8.45 17.08
C ASP A 814 -47.80 8.28 16.30
N THR A 815 -47.23 7.08 16.35
CA THR A 815 -46.00 6.70 15.65
C THR A 815 -46.27 6.05 14.28
N GLY A 816 -47.54 6.00 13.84
CA GLY A 816 -47.94 5.35 12.60
C GLY A 816 -47.45 3.90 12.53
N THR A 817 -46.74 3.58 11.45
CA THR A 817 -46.24 2.22 11.17
C THR A 817 -45.00 1.83 11.96
N VAL A 818 -44.33 2.76 12.65
CA VAL A 818 -43.13 2.47 13.44
C VAL A 818 -43.46 1.61 14.68
N GLY A 819 -44.71 1.66 15.13
CA GLY A 819 -45.21 0.84 16.24
C GLY A 819 -45.36 1.64 17.53
N LYS A 820 -46.46 1.38 18.24
CA LYS A 820 -46.94 2.21 19.37
C LYS A 820 -45.95 2.35 20.54
N TRP A 821 -45.05 1.38 20.73
CA TRP A 821 -44.10 1.40 21.84
C TRP A 821 -42.87 2.29 21.60
N ALA A 822 -42.67 2.78 20.38
CA ALA A 822 -41.66 3.80 20.08
C ALA A 822 -42.10 5.23 20.50
N ALA A 823 -43.37 5.39 20.88
CA ALA A 823 -43.97 6.67 21.27
C ALA A 823 -43.33 7.20 22.56
N MET A 824 -42.91 8.46 22.56
CA MET A 824 -42.40 9.13 23.77
C MET A 824 -43.49 9.88 24.52
N LEU A 825 -44.66 10.06 23.92
CA LEU A 825 -45.82 10.72 24.51
C LEU A 825 -47.04 9.78 24.51
N ASP A 826 -47.89 9.87 25.51
CA ASP A 826 -49.21 9.24 25.53
C ASP A 826 -50.28 10.18 24.95
N SER A 827 -51.52 9.69 24.82
CA SER A 827 -52.64 10.44 24.24
C SER A 827 -53.02 11.70 25.02
N ASP A 828 -52.57 11.83 26.27
CA ASP A 828 -52.80 12.98 27.15
C ASP A 828 -51.60 13.95 27.17
N GLY A 829 -50.57 13.70 26.35
CA GLY A 829 -49.37 14.53 26.23
C GLY A 829 -48.35 14.30 27.36
N ASN A 830 -48.49 13.24 28.16
CA ASN A 830 -47.49 12.88 29.18
C ASN A 830 -46.40 11.99 28.58
N LEU A 831 -45.21 11.99 29.20
CA LEU A 831 -44.14 11.09 28.75
C LEU A 831 -44.47 9.62 29.06
N THR A 832 -44.27 8.77 28.07
CA THR A 832 -44.22 7.31 28.25
C THR A 832 -42.96 6.90 29.04
N PRO A 833 -42.83 5.66 29.53
CA PRO A 833 -41.61 5.21 30.18
C PRO A 833 -40.37 5.35 29.27
N LEU A 834 -40.50 5.04 27.97
CA LEU A 834 -39.47 5.33 26.96
C LEU A 834 -39.12 6.82 26.91
N GLY A 835 -40.12 7.70 26.84
CA GLY A 835 -39.91 9.15 26.81
C GLY A 835 -39.21 9.69 28.07
N ILE A 836 -39.55 9.14 29.24
CA ILE A 836 -38.85 9.45 30.50
C ILE A 836 -37.40 8.98 30.43
N SER A 837 -37.16 7.74 29.99
CA SER A 837 -35.83 7.15 29.89
C SER A 837 -34.94 7.96 28.94
N TYR A 838 -35.40 8.24 27.72
CA TYR A 838 -34.63 9.02 26.74
C TYR A 838 -34.29 10.44 27.22
N ARG A 839 -35.20 11.06 27.98
CA ARG A 839 -34.97 12.39 28.58
C ARG A 839 -33.94 12.36 29.70
N ASP A 840 -33.91 11.30 30.53
CA ASP A 840 -33.23 11.31 31.84
C ASP A 840 -31.96 10.45 31.92
N VAL A 841 -31.92 9.30 31.23
CA VAL A 841 -30.91 8.23 31.36
C VAL A 841 -30.13 8.10 30.07
#